data_AF-A0A1L9RQ08-F1
#
_entry.id   AF-A0A1L9RQ08-F1
#
_cell.length_a   1.000
_cell.length_b   1.000
_cell.length_c   1.000
_cell.angle_alpha   90.00
_cell.angle_beta   90.00
_cell.angle_gamma   90.00
#
_symmetry.space_group_name_H-M   'P 1'
#
loop_
_entity.id
_entity.type
_entity.pdbx_description
1 polymer ?
#
loop_
_entity_poly.entity_id
_entity_poly.type
_entity_poly.pdbx_seq_one_letter_code
_entity_poly.pdbx_strand_id
1 'polypeptide(L)'
;MGSIFRMPPASVQGQYDVVHIRMWASNVRERDMAPLLYHTSLLLKPGGYVQWEDADLVNQVVTRTKGKTFEQMLGREYPSQLDEAKFNIINSESGVFKGNLAHLCTNTYLLPLQEILGGLKRTNPPALAPPISRREDALKCFFAEERKRMTVEITATIASPHRSKCGVAASSHRRANAAEMIIQDISPLNLSTGESSETHNNQLALDASSLTKAHFGNDSAWYLNRIPIFESSSKEITDVYYYRWSLFRAHQRDLGENGFISTEFLNDVSWQLDPFGLLIDATNFHLREGRWCRDRRFKEDYANFIFGPDNTATHQFSESMADGVWQGYLVDGVADDASAHLDAMQDVFKGWNTSLSFGGYDTSKGLYWIQPVTDATEYTIASIDASGGSDGFDGGYAFRPSINSYQYANALAIANLASLKGDESLADNYHNQAAAIKDTVQSSLWNSTFEHFIDRYHVDNENVNYWDFIRGRELVGYVPWTHDLPDDNATFAQSWKHLLDSEKLAGEHGMRTNEPSYEYYMHQYRYEGTQPECQWNGPIWPFQTTQVLTGLANLLDHYPNSASAGIVSNADYTTLLQQYAQLHYNPKRGGVLDIEEDYYPDSGSPIVGLARSPHYFHSGYVDLVLSGLVGIRPRADDVLDVNPLADPNTISYFRAENILYHGHDIAVQWDATGNQYSTAGLTVEVDGKTVATASELKRLTVNITRQAPPSIDRPTALSIQLQSASEWPQGSVSVSDADTESVHAAIDGRVWFFPEIANGWDTPAGDGSEIWYQVDFGAATTTSSAEIAFFANSTLGYDVPDSYRVQANTGSWADVSNGNFTDPVANGITTPSWDTTTSNQIRLLFTPKEGQKVRLVEFKVFE
;
A
#
# COMPACT_ATOMS: atom_id res chain seq x y z
N MET A 1 -10.75 4.62 -36.13
CA MET A 1 -9.72 4.06 -37.04
C MET A 1 -9.62 4.72 -38.44
N GLY A 2 -10.40 5.76 -38.79
CA GLY A 2 -10.38 6.34 -40.16
C GLY A 2 -9.28 7.37 -40.48
N SER A 3 -8.33 7.63 -39.56
CA SER A 3 -7.39 8.77 -39.68
C SER A 3 -6.06 8.44 -40.38
N ILE A 4 -5.55 7.21 -40.29
CA ILE A 4 -4.19 6.90 -40.79
C ILE A 4 -4.13 6.61 -42.30
N PHE A 5 -5.28 6.31 -42.90
CA PHE A 5 -5.44 6.18 -44.36
C PHE A 5 -5.67 7.53 -45.04
N ARG A 6 -5.54 8.65 -44.32
CA ARG A 6 -5.54 10.01 -44.86
C ARG A 6 -4.12 10.55 -44.84
N MET A 7 -3.83 11.45 -45.76
CA MET A 7 -2.52 12.12 -45.84
C MET A 7 -2.19 12.79 -44.50
N PRO A 8 -1.00 12.56 -43.92
CA PRO A 8 -0.62 13.17 -42.66
C PRO A 8 -0.58 14.71 -42.79
N PRO A 9 -0.98 15.46 -41.75
CA PRO A 9 -0.93 16.92 -41.77
C PRO A 9 0.46 17.44 -42.18
N ALA A 10 0.50 18.53 -42.95
CA ALA A 10 1.76 19.12 -43.40
C ALA A 10 2.71 19.49 -42.25
N SER A 11 2.16 19.75 -41.06
CA SER A 11 2.93 20.04 -39.85
C SER A 11 3.83 18.88 -39.42
N VAL A 12 3.45 17.63 -39.63
CA VAL A 12 4.16 16.44 -39.14
C VAL A 12 4.92 15.66 -40.22
N GLN A 13 4.91 16.15 -41.46
CA GLN A 13 5.66 15.53 -42.55
C GLN A 13 7.16 15.80 -42.40
N GLY A 14 7.98 14.77 -42.57
CA GLY A 14 9.44 14.87 -42.48
C GLY A 14 9.99 15.21 -41.10
N GLN A 15 9.25 14.96 -40.02
CA GLN A 15 9.68 15.29 -38.65
C GLN A 15 10.48 14.19 -37.96
N TYR A 16 10.26 12.93 -38.33
CA TYR A 16 10.72 11.80 -37.53
C TYR A 16 11.90 11.07 -38.17
N ASP A 17 12.89 10.72 -37.37
CA ASP A 17 14.02 9.88 -37.80
C ASP A 17 13.64 8.39 -37.83
N VAL A 18 12.72 7.99 -36.95
CA VAL A 18 12.10 6.65 -36.92
C VAL A 18 10.60 6.80 -36.69
N VAL A 19 9.80 6.03 -37.43
CA VAL A 19 8.37 5.85 -37.13
C VAL A 19 8.14 4.38 -36.80
N HIS A 20 7.69 4.13 -35.57
CA HIS A 20 7.41 2.78 -35.08
C HIS A 20 5.92 2.46 -35.30
N ILE A 21 5.66 1.36 -36.00
CA ILE A 21 4.32 0.81 -36.26
C ILE A 21 4.20 -0.54 -35.56
N ARG A 22 3.18 -0.71 -34.71
CA ARG A 22 2.95 -1.95 -33.96
C ARG A 22 1.53 -2.50 -34.13
N MET A 23 1.39 -3.80 -34.41
CA MET A 23 0.11 -4.53 -34.51
C MET A 23 -0.89 -3.96 -35.53
N TRP A 24 -0.40 -3.57 -36.72
CA TRP A 24 -1.24 -2.96 -37.76
C TRP A 24 -1.71 -3.94 -38.83
N ALA A 25 -1.07 -5.09 -38.99
CA ALA A 25 -1.41 -6.09 -40.01
C ALA A 25 -2.86 -6.61 -39.88
N SER A 26 -3.39 -6.72 -38.66
CA SER A 26 -4.78 -7.15 -38.42
C SER A 26 -5.82 -6.04 -38.64
N ASN A 27 -5.39 -4.78 -38.72
CA ASN A 27 -6.26 -3.60 -38.79
C ASN A 27 -6.49 -3.07 -40.22
N VAL A 28 -5.74 -3.57 -41.22
CA VAL A 28 -5.87 -3.17 -42.63
C VAL A 28 -6.84 -4.10 -43.37
N ARG A 29 -8.08 -3.63 -43.56
CA ARG A 29 -9.21 -4.44 -44.06
C ARG A 29 -9.05 -4.99 -45.47
N GLU A 30 -8.35 -4.28 -46.36
CA GLU A 30 -8.28 -4.62 -47.79
C GLU A 30 -7.02 -5.39 -48.18
N ARG A 31 -6.19 -5.82 -47.21
CA ARG A 31 -4.88 -6.47 -47.43
C ARG A 31 -3.88 -5.62 -48.25
N ASP A 32 -4.25 -4.40 -48.66
CA ASP A 32 -3.37 -3.44 -49.29
C ASP A 32 -2.71 -2.52 -48.24
N MET A 33 -1.44 -2.79 -47.95
CA MET A 33 -0.63 -2.04 -46.99
C MET A 33 -0.01 -0.77 -47.60
N ALA A 34 -0.11 -0.60 -48.92
CA ALA A 34 0.58 0.48 -49.63
C ALA A 34 0.16 1.89 -49.17
N PRO A 35 -1.13 2.19 -48.88
CA PRO A 35 -1.51 3.52 -48.38
C PRO A 35 -0.92 3.85 -47.00
N LEU A 36 -0.87 2.86 -46.10
CA LEU A 36 -0.31 3.01 -44.76
C LEU A 36 1.20 3.24 -44.83
N LEU A 37 1.91 2.43 -45.63
CA LEU A 37 3.35 2.57 -45.84
C LEU A 37 3.69 3.89 -46.54
N TYR A 38 2.86 4.32 -47.50
CA TYR A 38 3.01 5.61 -48.17
C TYR A 38 2.86 6.78 -47.17
N HIS A 39 1.81 6.82 -46.36
CA HIS A 39 1.63 7.88 -45.38
C HIS A 39 2.68 7.89 -44.29
N THR A 40 3.11 6.71 -43.82
CA THR A 40 4.21 6.59 -42.86
C THR A 40 5.51 7.13 -43.43
N SER A 41 5.78 6.88 -44.72
CA SER A 41 6.98 7.40 -45.37
C SER A 41 7.01 8.94 -45.42
N LEU A 42 5.85 9.60 -45.47
CA LEU A 42 5.76 11.07 -45.46
C LEU A 42 6.10 11.67 -44.10
N LEU A 43 5.98 10.91 -43.01
CA LEU A 43 6.35 11.34 -41.66
C LEU A 43 7.89 11.35 -41.46
N LEU A 44 8.63 10.59 -42.28
CA LEU A 44 10.06 10.38 -42.12
C LEU A 44 10.91 11.48 -42.74
N LYS A 45 11.97 11.89 -42.03
CA LYS A 45 13.07 12.69 -42.58
C LYS A 45 13.79 11.95 -43.71
N PRO A 46 14.50 12.65 -44.62
CA PRO A 46 15.33 12.01 -45.65
C PRO A 46 16.39 11.06 -45.07
N GLY A 47 16.13 9.74 -45.15
CA GLY A 47 17.00 8.70 -44.58
C GLY A 47 16.52 8.09 -43.26
N GLY A 48 15.32 8.45 -42.79
CA GLY A 48 14.68 7.81 -41.64
C GLY A 48 14.16 6.40 -41.93
N TYR A 49 13.77 5.71 -40.87
CA TYR A 49 13.42 4.29 -40.87
C TYR A 49 11.99 4.04 -40.39
N VAL A 50 11.35 3.02 -40.94
CA VAL A 50 10.17 2.44 -40.31
C VAL A 50 10.63 1.22 -39.51
N GLN A 51 10.28 1.21 -38.23
CA GLN A 51 10.33 0.01 -37.42
C GLN A 51 8.92 -0.58 -37.40
N TRP A 52 8.77 -1.82 -37.86
CA TRP A 52 7.50 -2.52 -37.88
C TRP A 52 7.57 -3.71 -36.94
N GLU A 53 6.66 -3.78 -35.98
CA GLU A 53 6.51 -4.91 -35.07
C GLU A 53 5.08 -5.46 -35.16
N ASP A 54 4.92 -6.71 -35.60
CA ASP A 54 3.60 -7.36 -35.64
C ASP A 54 3.69 -8.77 -35.09
N ALA A 55 2.58 -9.24 -34.53
CA ALA A 55 2.45 -10.63 -34.12
C ALA A 55 2.32 -11.52 -35.36
N ASP A 56 3.07 -12.62 -35.41
CA ASP A 56 2.82 -13.68 -36.39
C ASP A 56 1.56 -14.44 -35.97
N LEU A 57 0.46 -14.06 -36.59
CA LEU A 57 -0.85 -14.66 -36.33
C LEU A 57 -1.04 -16.02 -37.03
N VAL A 58 -0.05 -16.45 -37.81
CA VAL A 58 -0.08 -17.68 -38.62
C VAL A 58 0.73 -18.80 -37.96
N ASN A 59 1.87 -18.47 -37.34
CA ASN A 59 2.78 -19.44 -36.70
C ASN A 59 2.76 -19.30 -35.17
N GLN A 60 1.61 -19.59 -34.55
CA GLN A 60 1.49 -19.57 -33.10
C GLN A 60 2.02 -20.88 -32.49
N VAL A 61 2.87 -20.79 -31.47
CA VAL A 61 3.35 -21.97 -30.75
C VAL A 61 2.42 -22.25 -29.58
N VAL A 62 1.41 -23.10 -29.84
CA VAL A 62 0.42 -23.52 -28.84
C VAL A 62 0.81 -24.86 -28.24
N THR A 63 1.17 -24.87 -26.95
CA THR A 63 1.80 -26.02 -26.28
C THR A 63 0.83 -27.05 -25.68
N ARG A 64 -0.50 -26.79 -25.68
CA ARG A 64 -1.52 -27.70 -25.11
C ARG A 64 -2.67 -28.06 -26.07
N THR A 65 -3.29 -29.21 -25.80
CA THR A 65 -4.20 -29.96 -26.70
C THR A 65 -5.51 -29.22 -27.05
N LYS A 66 -6.04 -28.37 -26.16
CA LYS A 66 -7.28 -27.59 -26.43
C LYS A 66 -7.03 -26.38 -27.32
N GLY A 67 -5.86 -25.72 -27.20
CA GLY A 67 -5.49 -24.58 -28.05
C GLY A 67 -5.24 -24.96 -29.52
N LYS A 68 -4.75 -26.19 -29.79
CA LYS A 68 -4.67 -26.74 -31.15
C LYS A 68 -6.03 -26.87 -31.84
N THR A 69 -7.10 -27.10 -31.09
CA THR A 69 -8.48 -27.17 -31.61
C THR A 69 -8.96 -25.79 -32.05
N PHE A 70 -8.60 -24.73 -31.32
CA PHE A 70 -8.91 -23.33 -31.68
C PHE A 70 -8.11 -22.87 -32.91
N GLU A 71 -6.82 -23.21 -32.97
CA GLU A 71 -5.92 -22.94 -34.10
C GLU A 71 -6.44 -23.54 -35.42
N GLN A 72 -6.94 -24.79 -35.40
CA GLN A 72 -7.52 -25.45 -36.57
C GLN A 72 -8.78 -24.77 -37.11
N MET A 73 -9.48 -23.96 -36.31
CA MET A 73 -10.73 -23.30 -36.69
C MET A 73 -10.53 -21.97 -37.42
N LEU A 74 -9.33 -21.37 -37.37
CA LEU A 74 -9.06 -20.00 -37.86
C LEU A 74 -8.56 -19.91 -39.31
N GLY A 75 -8.06 -20.98 -39.91
CA GLY A 75 -7.69 -21.03 -41.34
C GLY A 75 -6.43 -20.20 -41.68
N ARG A 76 -5.62 -20.72 -42.61
CA ARG A 76 -4.32 -20.15 -43.01
C ARG A 76 -4.48 -19.01 -44.02
N GLU A 77 -3.77 -17.90 -43.84
CA GLU A 77 -2.98 -17.16 -44.86
C GLU A 77 -2.58 -15.75 -44.38
N TYR A 78 -1.29 -15.41 -44.51
CA TYR A 78 -0.83 -14.02 -44.68
C TYR A 78 0.13 -13.92 -45.89
N PRO A 79 0.10 -12.84 -46.69
CA PRO A 79 0.84 -12.72 -47.95
C PRO A 79 2.23 -12.07 -47.78
N SER A 80 3.17 -12.50 -48.60
CA SER A 80 4.52 -11.95 -48.75
C SER A 80 4.54 -10.63 -49.54
N GLN A 81 4.14 -9.50 -48.94
CA GLN A 81 3.97 -8.22 -49.67
C GLN A 81 4.79 -7.00 -49.18
N LEU A 82 5.82 -7.16 -48.35
CA LEU A 82 6.72 -6.03 -48.05
C LEU A 82 7.63 -5.66 -49.24
N ASP A 83 7.87 -6.58 -50.18
CA ASP A 83 8.68 -6.31 -51.39
C ASP A 83 7.97 -5.41 -52.42
N GLU A 84 6.64 -5.29 -52.40
CA GLU A 84 5.88 -4.52 -53.39
C GLU A 84 5.82 -3.01 -53.08
N ALA A 85 6.15 -2.58 -51.86
CA ALA A 85 5.87 -1.23 -51.35
C ALA A 85 7.03 -0.20 -51.45
N LYS A 86 8.08 -0.45 -52.24
CA LYS A 86 9.25 0.45 -52.40
C LYS A 86 10.01 0.71 -51.09
N PHE A 87 10.10 -0.26 -50.18
CA PHE A 87 11.00 -0.23 -49.02
C PHE A 87 12.11 -1.28 -49.18
N ASN A 88 13.33 -0.95 -48.74
CA ASN A 88 14.43 -1.89 -48.57
C ASN A 88 14.43 -2.39 -47.11
N ILE A 89 14.23 -3.68 -46.90
CA ILE A 89 14.39 -4.32 -45.59
C ILE A 89 15.88 -4.26 -45.20
N ILE A 90 16.16 -3.70 -44.03
CA ILE A 90 17.50 -3.57 -43.47
C ILE A 90 17.79 -4.71 -42.51
N ASN A 91 16.81 -5.06 -41.68
CA ASN A 91 16.91 -6.20 -40.77
C ASN A 91 15.51 -6.78 -40.51
N SER A 92 15.43 -8.09 -40.31
CA SER A 92 14.21 -8.79 -39.91
C SER A 92 14.59 -9.92 -38.95
N GLU A 93 13.92 -9.97 -37.81
CA GLU A 93 14.12 -10.99 -36.79
C GLU A 93 12.77 -11.52 -36.33
N SER A 94 12.70 -12.83 -36.09
CA SER A 94 11.53 -13.48 -35.50
C SER A 94 11.90 -14.16 -34.20
N GLY A 95 11.08 -13.98 -33.16
CA GLY A 95 11.36 -14.50 -31.82
C GLY A 95 10.10 -14.66 -30.97
N VAL A 96 10.24 -15.27 -29.81
CA VAL A 96 9.13 -15.56 -28.88
C VAL A 96 9.16 -14.58 -27.70
N PHE A 97 8.01 -14.06 -27.26
CA PHE A 97 7.94 -13.20 -26.07
C PHE A 97 8.55 -13.88 -24.83
N LYS A 98 9.37 -13.15 -24.06
CA LYS A 98 9.82 -13.58 -22.73
C LYS A 98 8.64 -13.61 -21.75
N GLY A 99 8.66 -14.55 -20.80
CA GLY A 99 7.49 -14.99 -20.03
C GLY A 99 6.70 -13.89 -19.31
N ASN A 100 7.35 -12.84 -18.84
CA ASN A 100 6.73 -11.71 -18.15
C ASN A 100 5.97 -10.74 -19.09
N LEU A 101 6.30 -10.69 -20.39
CA LEU A 101 5.60 -9.85 -21.39
C LEU A 101 4.51 -10.61 -22.15
N ALA A 102 4.49 -11.94 -22.06
CA ALA A 102 3.57 -12.81 -22.80
C ALA A 102 2.10 -12.60 -22.42
N HIS A 103 1.80 -12.32 -21.14
CA HIS A 103 0.43 -12.12 -20.65
C HIS A 103 -0.20 -10.82 -21.15
N LEU A 104 0.54 -9.70 -21.08
CA LEU A 104 0.10 -8.40 -21.61
C LEU A 104 -0.20 -8.48 -23.11
N CYS A 105 0.69 -9.08 -23.90
CA CYS A 105 0.52 -9.18 -25.34
C CYS A 105 -0.60 -10.16 -25.74
N THR A 106 -0.83 -11.22 -24.96
CA THR A 106 -1.95 -12.16 -25.14
C THR A 106 -3.29 -11.47 -24.92
N ASN A 107 -3.42 -10.65 -23.87
CA ASN A 107 -4.66 -9.91 -23.62
C ASN A 107 -4.92 -8.85 -24.71
N THR A 108 -3.90 -8.13 -25.16
CA THR A 108 -3.99 -7.18 -26.29
C THR A 108 -4.33 -7.86 -27.62
N TYR A 109 -4.07 -9.17 -27.77
CA TYR A 109 -4.36 -9.95 -28.97
C TYR A 109 -5.78 -10.57 -28.99
N LEU A 110 -6.26 -11.07 -27.86
CA LEU A 110 -7.56 -11.74 -27.77
C LEU A 110 -8.74 -10.73 -27.80
N LEU A 111 -8.53 -9.51 -27.28
CA LEU A 111 -9.51 -8.43 -27.30
C LEU A 111 -9.93 -8.00 -28.72
N PRO A 112 -9.01 -7.73 -29.67
CA PRO A 112 -9.34 -7.48 -31.08
C PRO A 112 -10.09 -8.63 -31.76
N LEU A 113 -9.74 -9.89 -31.47
CA LEU A 113 -10.42 -11.07 -32.02
C LEU A 113 -11.88 -11.16 -31.56
N GLN A 114 -12.14 -10.84 -30.29
CA GLN A 114 -13.49 -10.73 -29.75
C GLN A 114 -14.29 -9.63 -30.47
N GLU A 115 -13.67 -8.47 -30.71
CA GLU A 115 -14.30 -7.37 -31.46
C GLU A 115 -14.55 -7.71 -32.93
N ILE A 116 -13.63 -8.44 -33.58
CA ILE A 116 -13.79 -8.90 -34.96
C ILE A 116 -14.92 -9.93 -35.07
N LEU A 117 -15.00 -10.91 -34.16
CA LEU A 117 -16.09 -11.89 -34.14
C LEU A 117 -17.43 -11.21 -33.84
N GLY A 118 -17.47 -10.26 -32.90
CA GLY A 118 -18.62 -9.43 -32.62
C GLY A 118 -19.04 -8.59 -33.84
N GLY A 119 -18.07 -8.02 -34.55
CA GLY A 119 -18.29 -7.30 -35.82
C GLY A 119 -18.88 -8.19 -36.91
N LEU A 120 -18.28 -9.36 -37.17
CA LEU A 120 -18.75 -10.33 -38.17
C LEU A 120 -20.15 -10.86 -37.86
N LYS A 121 -20.51 -11.02 -36.59
CA LYS A 121 -21.88 -11.39 -36.15
C LYS A 121 -22.89 -10.27 -36.42
N ARG A 122 -22.48 -9.01 -36.27
CA ARG A 122 -23.30 -7.82 -36.53
C ARG A 122 -23.50 -7.57 -38.04
N THR A 123 -22.56 -8.00 -38.88
CA THR A 123 -22.55 -7.65 -40.33
C THR A 123 -22.92 -8.79 -41.29
N ASN A 124 -23.01 -10.04 -40.83
CA ASN A 124 -23.30 -11.20 -41.70
C ASN A 124 -24.73 -11.76 -41.53
N PRO A 125 -25.26 -12.50 -42.54
CA PRO A 125 -26.61 -13.09 -42.49
C PRO A 125 -26.79 -14.10 -41.35
N PRO A 126 -28.03 -14.32 -40.85
CA PRO A 126 -28.33 -15.19 -39.71
C PRO A 126 -27.80 -16.63 -39.82
N ALA A 127 -27.64 -17.14 -41.04
CA ALA A 127 -27.11 -18.49 -41.30
C ALA A 127 -25.62 -18.66 -40.91
N LEU A 128 -24.84 -17.57 -40.81
CA LEU A 128 -23.43 -17.60 -40.39
C LEU A 128 -23.25 -17.31 -38.89
N ALA A 129 -24.31 -16.92 -38.18
CA ALA A 129 -24.25 -16.63 -36.74
C ALA A 129 -23.90 -17.86 -35.87
N PRO A 130 -24.42 -19.09 -36.12
CA PRO A 130 -24.10 -20.26 -35.30
C PRO A 130 -22.61 -20.67 -35.29
N PRO A 131 -21.89 -20.74 -36.44
CA PRO A 131 -20.46 -21.03 -36.42
C PRO A 131 -19.60 -19.88 -35.85
N ILE A 132 -20.04 -18.62 -35.97
CA ILE A 132 -19.38 -17.46 -35.35
C ILE A 132 -19.56 -17.49 -33.82
N SER A 133 -20.76 -17.80 -33.33
CA SER A 133 -21.02 -17.97 -31.89
C SER A 133 -20.21 -19.12 -31.29
N ARG A 134 -20.06 -20.26 -32.00
CA ARG A 134 -19.17 -21.34 -31.53
C ARG A 134 -17.71 -20.91 -31.40
N ARG A 135 -17.23 -20.01 -32.26
CA ARG A 135 -15.87 -19.45 -32.16
C ARG A 135 -15.76 -18.44 -31.02
N GLU A 136 -16.81 -17.68 -30.74
CA GLU A 136 -16.92 -16.76 -29.61
C GLU A 136 -16.95 -17.52 -28.27
N ASP A 137 -17.70 -18.62 -28.19
CA ASP A 137 -17.79 -19.48 -27.02
C ASP A 137 -16.45 -20.21 -26.78
N ALA A 138 -15.79 -20.68 -27.83
CA ALA A 138 -14.44 -21.24 -27.74
C ALA A 138 -13.41 -20.20 -27.26
N LEU A 139 -13.49 -18.95 -27.76
CA LEU A 139 -12.62 -17.84 -27.32
C LEU A 139 -12.89 -17.48 -25.84
N LYS A 140 -14.15 -17.48 -25.40
CA LYS A 140 -14.54 -17.25 -24.00
C LYS A 140 -14.08 -18.36 -23.06
N CYS A 141 -14.19 -19.63 -23.47
CA CYS A 141 -13.61 -20.74 -22.72
C CYS A 141 -12.08 -20.64 -22.65
N PHE A 142 -11.44 -20.15 -23.71
CA PHE A 142 -9.99 -19.92 -23.74
C PHE A 142 -9.54 -18.80 -22.79
N PHE A 143 -10.33 -17.71 -22.65
CA PHE A 143 -10.10 -16.65 -21.66
C PHE A 143 -10.18 -17.13 -20.19
N ALA A 144 -10.96 -18.19 -19.92
CA ALA A 144 -11.21 -18.68 -18.57
C ALA A 144 -10.17 -19.70 -18.07
N GLU A 145 -9.51 -20.46 -18.96
CA GLU A 145 -8.62 -21.57 -18.54
C GLU A 145 -7.10 -21.30 -18.69
N GLU A 146 -6.61 -20.35 -19.51
CA GLU A 146 -5.16 -20.28 -19.82
C GLU A 146 -4.54 -18.85 -19.87
N ARG A 147 -4.90 -17.95 -18.93
CA ARG A 147 -4.22 -16.62 -18.83
C ARG A 147 -2.70 -16.69 -18.62
N LYS A 148 -2.13 -17.83 -18.23
CA LYS A 148 -0.71 -17.88 -17.79
C LYS A 148 0.33 -18.28 -18.84
N ARG A 149 0.03 -18.91 -20.00
CA ARG A 149 1.12 -19.52 -20.83
C ARG A 149 0.84 -19.66 -22.34
N MET A 150 0.68 -18.55 -23.07
CA MET A 150 0.70 -18.54 -24.53
C MET A 150 1.96 -17.86 -25.07
N THR A 151 2.63 -18.47 -26.05
CA THR A 151 3.81 -17.90 -26.72
C THR A 151 3.48 -17.59 -28.17
N VAL A 152 3.52 -16.30 -28.50
CA VAL A 152 3.30 -15.79 -29.87
C VAL A 152 4.67 -15.44 -30.46
N GLU A 153 4.94 -15.93 -31.66
CA GLU A 153 6.11 -15.49 -32.43
C GLU A 153 5.86 -14.09 -32.97
N ILE A 154 6.82 -13.19 -32.78
CA ILE A 154 6.80 -11.82 -33.30
C ILE A 154 7.73 -11.79 -34.49
N THR A 155 7.39 -11.02 -35.52
CA THR A 155 8.36 -10.63 -36.54
C THR A 155 8.59 -9.12 -36.46
N ALA A 156 9.81 -8.73 -36.13
CA ALA A 156 10.25 -7.34 -36.15
C ALA A 156 10.99 -7.10 -37.48
N THR A 157 10.57 -6.08 -38.23
CA THR A 157 11.20 -5.71 -39.51
C THR A 157 11.54 -4.22 -39.52
N ILE A 158 12.80 -3.91 -39.81
CA ILE A 158 13.28 -2.54 -40.01
C ILE A 158 13.49 -2.33 -41.50
N ALA A 159 12.88 -1.29 -42.07
CA ALA A 159 12.99 -1.00 -43.50
C ALA A 159 13.16 0.50 -43.77
N SER A 160 13.77 0.83 -44.92
CA SER A 160 13.98 2.20 -45.41
C SER A 160 13.38 2.44 -46.79
N PRO A 161 12.85 3.62 -47.13
CA PRO A 161 12.27 3.88 -48.45
C PRO A 161 13.29 3.82 -49.61
N HIS A 162 12.88 3.33 -50.79
CA HIS A 162 13.68 3.29 -52.02
C HIS A 162 14.11 4.71 -52.46
N ARG A 163 15.40 4.91 -52.74
CA ARG A 163 15.91 6.14 -53.38
C ARG A 163 16.08 5.96 -54.88
N SER A 164 15.38 6.75 -55.68
CA SER A 164 15.79 6.98 -57.07
C SER A 164 17.14 7.70 -57.08
N LYS A 165 18.15 7.09 -57.73
CA LYS A 165 19.49 7.67 -57.85
C LYS A 165 19.42 8.99 -58.64
N CYS A 166 19.55 10.11 -57.96
CA CYS A 166 20.20 11.30 -58.50
C CYS A 166 21.19 11.80 -57.43
N GLY A 167 22.46 11.93 -57.85
CA GLY A 167 23.61 11.98 -56.95
C GLY A 167 23.74 13.25 -56.11
N VAL A 168 24.43 13.11 -54.97
CA VAL A 168 25.74 13.71 -54.64
C VAL A 168 26.21 13.07 -53.32
N ALA A 169 27.51 12.84 -53.20
CA ALA A 169 28.18 12.05 -52.18
C ALA A 169 28.20 12.71 -50.78
N ALA A 170 28.06 11.91 -49.72
CA ALA A 170 28.55 12.21 -48.37
C ALA A 170 28.82 10.91 -47.57
N SER A 171 30.09 10.77 -47.16
CA SER A 171 30.74 9.91 -46.14
C SER A 171 30.01 8.68 -45.58
N SER A 172 30.66 7.52 -45.77
CA SER A 172 30.26 6.15 -45.43
C SER A 172 30.65 5.68 -44.01
N HIS A 173 30.55 6.50 -42.96
CA HIS A 173 30.98 6.10 -41.60
C HIS A 173 29.93 6.24 -40.48
N ARG A 174 28.65 6.47 -40.81
CA ARG A 174 27.54 6.54 -39.81
C ARG A 174 26.39 5.57 -40.05
N ARG A 175 26.52 4.62 -40.99
CA ARG A 175 25.40 3.73 -41.38
C ARG A 175 25.40 2.35 -40.73
N ALA A 176 26.44 1.98 -39.97
CA ALA A 176 26.50 0.68 -39.29
C ALA A 176 26.10 0.77 -37.80
N ASN A 177 26.48 1.83 -37.09
CA ASN A 177 26.33 1.88 -35.63
C ASN A 177 24.91 2.10 -35.10
N ALA A 178 23.95 2.50 -35.93
CA ALA A 178 22.56 2.70 -35.48
C ALA A 178 21.72 1.40 -35.53
N ALA A 179 22.13 0.41 -36.32
CA ALA A 179 21.43 -0.87 -36.44
C ALA A 179 21.85 -1.88 -35.36
N GLU A 180 23.08 -1.79 -34.85
CA GLU A 180 23.57 -2.67 -33.77
C GLU A 180 23.05 -2.27 -32.37
N MET A 181 22.63 -1.02 -32.18
CA MET A 181 22.20 -0.50 -30.87
C MET A 181 20.74 -0.79 -30.50
N ILE A 182 19.97 -1.48 -31.35
CA ILE A 182 18.51 -1.69 -31.16
C ILE A 182 18.16 -3.17 -30.88
N ILE A 183 19.13 -4.10 -30.91
CA ILE A 183 18.88 -5.56 -30.78
C ILE A 183 19.54 -6.18 -29.52
N GLN A 184 20.15 -5.39 -28.63
CA GLN A 184 20.89 -5.94 -27.48
C GLN A 184 20.15 -6.06 -26.14
N ASP A 185 18.85 -5.79 -26.03
CA ASP A 185 18.11 -5.95 -24.76
C ASP A 185 17.52 -7.36 -24.53
N ILE A 186 18.33 -8.39 -24.75
CA ILE A 186 18.01 -9.78 -24.40
C ILE A 186 19.25 -10.49 -23.85
N SER A 187 19.69 -10.13 -22.63
CA SER A 187 20.25 -10.98 -21.54
C SER A 187 21.06 -10.17 -20.52
N PRO A 188 21.03 -10.51 -19.21
CA PRO A 188 21.72 -9.73 -18.18
C PRO A 188 23.21 -10.05 -18.13
N LEU A 189 24.04 -9.00 -18.15
CA LEU A 189 25.48 -9.08 -17.93
C LEU A 189 25.78 -8.61 -16.51
N ASN A 190 26.27 -9.54 -15.68
CA ASN A 190 26.86 -9.29 -14.37
C ASN A 190 27.99 -8.26 -14.47
N LEU A 191 27.89 -7.18 -13.70
CA LEU A 191 29.00 -6.29 -13.39
C LEU A 191 29.15 -6.24 -11.87
N SER A 192 30.24 -6.85 -11.40
CA SER A 192 30.74 -6.71 -10.03
C SER A 192 31.17 -5.27 -9.80
N THR A 193 30.47 -4.53 -8.94
CA THR A 193 30.93 -3.25 -8.41
C THR A 193 31.65 -3.50 -7.09
N GLY A 194 32.97 -3.38 -7.11
CA GLY A 194 33.73 -3.13 -5.90
C GLY A 194 33.59 -1.66 -5.54
N GLU A 195 32.75 -1.35 -4.56
CA GLU A 195 32.69 -0.03 -3.94
C GLU A 195 33.46 -0.05 -2.62
N SER A 196 34.50 0.78 -2.57
CA SER A 196 35.14 1.22 -1.34
C SER A 196 34.21 2.18 -0.62
N SER A 197 33.64 1.78 0.52
CA SER A 197 32.91 2.68 1.40
C SER A 197 33.87 3.55 2.20
N GLU A 198 33.89 4.85 1.90
CA GLU A 198 34.27 5.85 2.90
C GLU A 198 33.05 6.07 3.81
N THR A 199 33.02 5.36 4.94
CA THR A 199 32.02 5.59 5.99
C THR A 199 32.32 6.88 6.73
N HIS A 200 31.60 7.95 6.40
CA HIS A 200 31.42 9.05 7.34
C HIS A 200 30.58 8.52 8.51
N ASN A 201 31.22 8.18 9.62
CA ASN A 201 30.55 7.87 10.89
C ASN A 201 29.83 9.13 11.39
N ASN A 202 28.58 9.32 10.96
CA ASN A 202 27.61 10.17 11.66
C ASN A 202 27.27 9.48 12.97
N GLN A 203 27.95 9.86 14.05
CA GLN A 203 27.68 9.31 15.37
C GLN A 203 26.35 9.90 15.87
N LEU A 204 25.32 9.05 15.92
CA LEU A 204 24.02 9.34 16.51
C LEU A 204 24.16 9.81 17.96
N ALA A 205 23.29 10.75 18.38
CA ALA A 205 23.33 11.22 19.76
C ALA A 205 22.60 10.24 20.70
N LEU A 206 21.60 9.52 20.20
CA LEU A 206 20.96 8.42 20.89
C LEU A 206 21.71 7.12 20.58
N ASP A 207 21.84 6.26 21.59
CA ASP A 207 22.32 4.90 21.38
C ASP A 207 21.19 4.03 20.81
N ALA A 208 21.02 4.09 19.49
CA ALA A 208 20.01 3.34 18.76
C ALA A 208 20.08 1.83 19.04
N SER A 209 21.28 1.28 19.19
CA SER A 209 21.47 -0.15 19.49
C SER A 209 20.96 -0.50 20.88
N SER A 210 21.30 0.30 21.89
CA SER A 210 20.81 0.09 23.26
C SER A 210 19.30 0.30 23.38
N LEU A 211 18.74 1.34 22.76
CA LEU A 211 17.30 1.63 22.81
C LEU A 211 16.49 0.53 22.13
N THR A 212 16.84 0.15 20.89
CA THR A 212 16.13 -0.92 20.18
C THR A 212 16.30 -2.27 20.90
N LYS A 213 17.47 -2.57 21.48
CA LYS A 213 17.66 -3.79 22.27
C LYS A 213 16.80 -3.81 23.54
N ALA A 214 16.62 -2.67 24.18
CA ALA A 214 15.79 -2.54 25.38
C ALA A 214 14.30 -2.76 25.10
N HIS A 215 13.79 -2.23 23.98
CA HIS A 215 12.37 -2.33 23.63
C HIS A 215 11.99 -3.59 22.85
N PHE A 216 12.89 -4.13 22.01
CA PHE A 216 12.59 -5.24 21.09
C PHE A 216 13.36 -6.53 21.39
N GLY A 217 14.31 -6.51 22.33
CA GLY A 217 15.06 -7.69 22.72
C GLY A 217 15.84 -8.29 21.55
N ASN A 218 15.70 -9.58 21.30
CA ASN A 218 16.42 -10.26 20.20
C ASN A 218 15.92 -9.86 18.82
N ASP A 219 14.76 -9.22 18.75
CA ASP A 219 14.16 -8.79 17.50
C ASP A 219 14.68 -7.43 17.01
N SER A 220 15.53 -6.77 17.81
CA SER A 220 16.04 -5.41 17.58
C SER A 220 16.74 -5.20 16.23
N ALA A 221 17.31 -6.26 15.65
CA ALA A 221 18.05 -6.20 14.39
C ALA A 221 17.18 -5.71 13.21
N TRP A 222 15.89 -6.04 13.20
CA TRP A 222 14.97 -5.55 12.17
C TRP A 222 14.77 -4.04 12.28
N TYR A 223 14.60 -3.52 13.50
CA TYR A 223 14.23 -2.13 13.78
C TYR A 223 15.40 -1.16 13.61
N LEU A 224 16.62 -1.57 14.01
CA LEU A 224 17.79 -0.70 14.13
C LEU A 224 18.06 0.17 12.88
N ASN A 225 17.85 -0.40 11.69
CA ASN A 225 18.09 0.29 10.41
C ASN A 225 16.80 0.74 9.71
N ARG A 226 15.63 0.50 10.31
CA ARG A 226 14.31 0.71 9.69
C ARG A 226 13.51 1.84 10.29
N ILE A 227 13.62 2.06 11.60
CA ILE A 227 12.76 3.03 12.29
C ILE A 227 13.55 4.29 12.68
N PRO A 228 12.90 5.45 12.76
CA PRO A 228 13.44 6.57 13.50
C PRO A 228 13.56 6.22 14.98
N ILE A 229 14.58 6.77 15.63
CA ILE A 229 14.85 6.55 17.06
C ILE A 229 14.35 7.77 17.83
N PHE A 230 13.64 7.53 18.92
CA PHE A 230 12.96 8.58 19.68
C PHE A 230 13.12 8.39 21.18
N GLU A 231 13.30 9.49 21.90
CA GLU A 231 13.08 9.56 23.34
C GLU A 231 12.49 10.92 23.73
N SER A 232 11.77 10.96 24.86
CA SER A 232 11.27 12.20 25.44
C SER A 232 11.21 12.15 26.96
N SER A 233 10.93 13.29 27.59
CA SER A 233 10.69 13.35 29.03
C SER A 233 9.35 12.71 29.47
N SER A 234 8.48 12.28 28.54
CA SER A 234 7.34 11.42 28.84
C SER A 234 7.71 9.97 28.54
N LYS A 235 7.74 9.15 29.59
CA LYS A 235 8.01 7.73 29.46
C LYS A 235 6.91 7.05 28.66
N GLU A 236 5.65 7.43 28.89
CA GLU A 236 4.47 6.84 28.26
C GLU A 236 4.50 7.03 26.75
N ILE A 237 4.78 8.26 26.27
CA ILE A 237 4.91 8.53 24.83
C ILE A 237 6.06 7.72 24.23
N THR A 238 7.20 7.64 24.94
CA THR A 238 8.38 6.91 24.47
C THR A 238 8.11 5.40 24.37
N ASP A 239 7.53 4.80 25.40
CA ASP A 239 7.19 3.38 25.43
C ASP A 239 6.18 3.01 24.33
N VAL A 240 5.13 3.82 24.16
CA VAL A 240 4.11 3.59 23.13
C VAL A 240 4.69 3.78 21.74
N TYR A 241 5.59 4.75 21.53
CA TYR A 241 6.29 4.93 20.25
C TYR A 241 6.99 3.63 19.80
N TYR A 242 7.75 2.99 20.68
CA TYR A 242 8.42 1.72 20.35
C TYR A 242 7.44 0.55 20.25
N TYR A 243 6.42 0.46 21.11
CA TYR A 243 5.37 -0.55 20.99
C TYR A 243 4.64 -0.46 19.64
N ARG A 244 4.38 0.74 19.15
CA ARG A 244 3.70 0.96 17.86
C ARG A 244 4.56 0.56 16.66
N TRP A 245 5.87 0.64 16.77
CA TRP A 245 6.76 0.00 15.79
C TRP A 245 6.71 -1.53 15.87
N SER A 246 6.60 -2.12 17.07
CA SER A 246 6.39 -3.57 17.18
C SER A 246 5.08 -4.03 16.56
N LEU A 247 4.01 -3.25 16.75
CA LEU A 247 2.72 -3.44 16.11
C LEU A 247 2.84 -3.32 14.59
N PHE A 248 3.40 -2.21 14.08
CA PHE A 248 3.61 -2.02 12.63
C PHE A 248 4.29 -3.23 12.00
N ARG A 249 5.39 -3.73 12.59
CA ARG A 249 6.09 -4.91 12.11
C ARG A 249 5.20 -6.17 12.09
N ALA A 250 4.49 -6.43 13.19
CA ALA A 250 3.65 -7.62 13.32
C ALA A 250 2.55 -7.68 12.25
N HIS A 251 2.10 -6.52 11.78
CA HIS A 251 1.08 -6.38 10.75
C HIS A 251 1.61 -6.35 9.30
N GLN A 252 2.93 -6.39 9.09
CA GLN A 252 3.51 -6.49 7.74
C GLN A 252 3.42 -7.93 7.25
N ARG A 253 2.32 -8.26 6.55
CA ARG A 253 2.15 -9.58 5.93
C ARG A 253 2.89 -9.63 4.61
N ASP A 254 3.76 -10.62 4.46
CA ASP A 254 4.46 -10.93 3.22
C ASP A 254 3.56 -11.76 2.32
N LEU A 255 3.32 -11.28 1.10
CA LEU A 255 2.50 -11.96 0.10
C LEU A 255 3.34 -12.68 -0.96
N GLY A 256 4.64 -12.86 -0.73
CA GLY A 256 5.57 -13.46 -1.68
C GLY A 256 5.81 -12.55 -2.88
N GLU A 257 5.51 -13.03 -4.09
CA GLU A 257 5.70 -12.25 -5.33
C GLU A 257 4.88 -10.94 -5.36
N ASN A 258 3.82 -10.85 -4.56
CA ASN A 258 2.95 -9.68 -4.48
C ASN A 258 3.43 -8.61 -3.50
N GLY A 259 4.57 -8.80 -2.83
CA GLY A 259 5.14 -7.85 -1.88
C GLY A 259 4.43 -7.85 -0.52
N PHE A 260 4.48 -6.73 0.20
CA PHE A 260 3.90 -6.59 1.54
C PHE A 260 2.60 -5.80 1.56
N ILE A 261 1.70 -6.16 2.49
CA ILE A 261 0.58 -5.29 2.92
C ILE A 261 0.61 -5.10 4.43
N SER A 262 -0.04 -4.04 4.90
CA SER A 262 -0.40 -3.91 6.32
C SER A 262 -1.77 -4.52 6.56
N THR A 263 -1.85 -5.43 7.53
CA THR A 263 -3.11 -6.03 8.02
C THR A 263 -3.68 -5.18 9.15
N GLU A 264 -4.98 -5.30 9.39
CA GLU A 264 -5.65 -4.63 10.51
C GLU A 264 -5.72 -5.54 11.76
N PHE A 265 -6.13 -6.79 11.55
CA PHE A 265 -6.10 -7.86 12.54
C PHE A 265 -4.89 -8.77 12.30
N LEU A 266 -4.26 -9.26 13.37
CA LEU A 266 -3.16 -10.24 13.26
C LEU A 266 -3.65 -11.56 12.67
N ASN A 267 -4.76 -12.06 13.20
CA ASN A 267 -5.44 -13.26 12.73
C ASN A 267 -6.52 -12.90 11.71
N ASP A 268 -6.78 -13.84 10.80
CA ASP A 268 -7.79 -13.66 9.77
C ASP A 268 -9.21 -13.49 10.37
N VAL A 269 -9.94 -12.51 9.85
CA VAL A 269 -11.36 -12.28 10.13
C VAL A 269 -12.20 -12.54 8.88
N SER A 270 -13.47 -12.90 9.04
CA SER A 270 -14.28 -13.40 7.91
C SER A 270 -14.70 -12.33 6.89
N TRP A 271 -14.47 -11.05 7.17
CA TRP A 271 -14.88 -9.91 6.32
C TRP A 271 -13.72 -9.22 5.61
N GLN A 272 -12.49 -9.70 5.79
CA GLN A 272 -11.32 -9.22 5.05
C GLN A 272 -11.32 -9.71 3.59
N LEU A 273 -10.52 -9.08 2.73
CA LEU A 273 -10.24 -9.59 1.40
C LEU A 273 -9.32 -10.82 1.47
N ASP A 274 -9.93 -11.98 1.29
CA ASP A 274 -9.26 -13.26 1.08
C ASP A 274 -8.56 -13.30 -0.29
N PRO A 275 -7.33 -13.85 -0.42
CA PRO A 275 -6.51 -14.51 0.62
C PRO A 275 -5.59 -13.58 1.42
N PHE A 276 -5.62 -12.27 1.16
CA PHE A 276 -4.53 -11.38 1.54
C PHE A 276 -4.61 -10.89 2.99
N GLY A 277 -5.79 -10.87 3.60
CA GLY A 277 -5.97 -10.29 4.93
C GLY A 277 -6.08 -8.77 4.92
N LEU A 278 -6.53 -8.21 3.79
CA LEU A 278 -6.69 -6.78 3.61
C LEU A 278 -8.06 -6.29 4.09
N LEU A 279 -8.04 -5.21 4.87
CA LEU A 279 -9.18 -4.30 5.12
C LEU A 279 -8.69 -2.88 4.76
N ILE A 280 -9.46 -2.15 3.92
CA ILE A 280 -8.94 -0.90 3.33
C ILE A 280 -9.19 0.36 4.17
N ASP A 281 -10.09 0.30 5.15
CA ASP A 281 -10.50 1.41 6.01
C ASP A 281 -9.35 2.06 6.78
N ALA A 282 -8.38 1.28 7.26
CA ALA A 282 -7.20 1.80 7.96
C ALA A 282 -5.98 2.09 7.05
N THR A 283 -6.10 1.88 5.73
CA THR A 283 -4.96 1.99 4.79
C THR A 283 -4.21 3.32 4.90
N ASN A 284 -4.92 4.44 5.05
CA ASN A 284 -4.28 5.76 5.16
C ASN A 284 -3.43 5.85 6.44
N PHE A 285 -3.90 5.31 7.58
CA PHE A 285 -3.12 5.27 8.82
C PHE A 285 -1.88 4.40 8.66
N HIS A 286 -2.02 3.22 8.04
CA HIS A 286 -0.89 2.33 7.79
C HIS A 286 0.18 2.98 6.91
N LEU A 287 -0.22 3.65 5.82
CA LEU A 287 0.70 4.38 4.94
C LEU A 287 1.35 5.57 5.65
N ARG A 288 0.61 6.30 6.49
CA ARG A 288 1.14 7.43 7.28
C ARG A 288 2.03 7.00 8.45
N GLU A 289 1.81 5.83 9.03
CA GLU A 289 2.71 5.24 10.01
C GLU A 289 3.98 4.75 9.31
N GLY A 290 3.80 4.00 8.21
CA GLY A 290 4.85 3.36 7.42
C GLY A 290 5.73 4.33 6.62
N ARG A 291 5.27 5.56 6.31
CA ARG A 291 6.09 6.56 5.59
C ARG A 291 7.37 6.94 6.32
N TRP A 292 7.43 6.71 7.63
CA TRP A 292 8.60 6.97 8.46
C TRP A 292 9.58 5.80 8.49
N CYS A 293 9.19 4.63 7.97
CA CYS A 293 10.07 3.49 7.84
C CYS A 293 11.09 3.76 6.73
N ARG A 294 12.37 3.63 7.06
CA ARG A 294 13.49 3.79 6.13
C ARG A 294 13.50 2.71 5.04
N ASP A 295 13.00 1.52 5.39
CA ASP A 295 12.76 0.44 4.44
C ASP A 295 11.40 0.66 3.78
N ARG A 296 11.44 1.41 2.67
CA ARG A 296 10.25 1.90 1.98
C ARG A 296 9.39 0.78 1.37
N ARG A 297 9.87 -0.47 1.31
CA ARG A 297 9.09 -1.60 0.74
C ARG A 297 7.71 -1.74 1.37
N PHE A 298 7.59 -1.56 2.68
CA PHE A 298 6.33 -1.76 3.39
C PHE A 298 5.26 -0.74 2.98
N LYS A 299 5.68 0.47 2.59
CA LYS A 299 4.79 1.50 2.09
C LYS A 299 4.56 1.33 0.58
N GLU A 300 5.63 1.12 -0.19
CA GLU A 300 5.54 1.03 -1.66
C GLU A 300 4.83 -0.24 -2.13
N ASP A 301 5.15 -1.41 -1.57
CA ASP A 301 4.49 -2.65 -1.95
C ASP A 301 3.00 -2.61 -1.57
N TYR A 302 2.69 -1.98 -0.44
CA TYR A 302 1.30 -1.82 -0.03
C TYR A 302 0.54 -0.89 -0.97
N ALA A 303 1.11 0.25 -1.37
CA ALA A 303 0.54 1.13 -2.39
C ALA A 303 0.36 0.42 -3.74
N ASN A 304 1.38 -0.36 -4.16
CA ASN A 304 1.32 -1.20 -5.36
C ASN A 304 0.19 -2.22 -5.30
N PHE A 305 -0.03 -2.86 -4.15
CA PHE A 305 -1.10 -3.81 -3.96
C PHE A 305 -2.47 -3.14 -4.00
N ILE A 306 -2.64 -2.06 -3.23
CA ILE A 306 -3.91 -1.32 -3.09
C ILE A 306 -4.43 -0.81 -4.44
N PHE A 307 -3.55 -0.26 -5.27
CA PHE A 307 -3.88 0.22 -6.61
C PHE A 307 -3.56 -0.80 -7.72
N GLY A 308 -3.19 -2.01 -7.32
CA GLY A 308 -2.84 -3.11 -8.21
C GLY A 308 -4.06 -3.91 -8.66
N PRO A 309 -3.89 -4.80 -9.66
CA PRO A 309 -4.98 -5.59 -10.22
C PRO A 309 -5.53 -6.66 -9.28
N ASP A 310 -4.79 -7.03 -8.23
CA ASP A 310 -5.18 -8.08 -7.28
C ASP A 310 -6.12 -7.55 -6.18
N ASN A 311 -6.15 -6.24 -5.94
CA ASN A 311 -7.13 -5.64 -5.04
C ASN A 311 -8.47 -5.44 -5.76
N THR A 312 -9.44 -6.31 -5.46
CA THR A 312 -10.81 -6.20 -5.99
C THR A 312 -11.77 -5.49 -5.05
N ALA A 313 -11.28 -5.00 -3.91
CA ALA A 313 -12.08 -4.47 -2.79
C ALA A 313 -11.81 -2.98 -2.55
N THR A 314 -11.45 -2.20 -3.57
CA THR A 314 -11.10 -0.76 -3.48
C THR A 314 -12.21 0.15 -2.94
N HIS A 315 -13.44 -0.37 -2.81
CA HIS A 315 -14.61 0.34 -2.29
C HIS A 315 -15.26 -0.41 -1.11
N GLN A 316 -14.54 -1.35 -0.48
CA GLN A 316 -15.05 -2.12 0.67
C GLN A 316 -15.43 -1.22 1.85
N PHE A 317 -14.65 -0.16 2.07
CA PHE A 317 -14.93 0.92 3.02
C PHE A 317 -14.65 2.28 2.39
N SER A 318 -15.17 3.34 3.00
CA SER A 318 -14.72 4.72 2.77
C SER A 318 -13.20 4.80 2.87
N GLU A 319 -12.56 5.57 2.00
CA GLU A 319 -11.10 5.55 1.90
C GLU A 319 -10.51 6.90 1.52
N SER A 320 -9.28 7.16 1.98
CA SER A 320 -8.40 8.26 1.56
C SER A 320 -7.03 7.73 1.09
N MET A 321 -7.01 6.63 0.33
CA MET A 321 -5.78 5.91 -0.03
C MET A 321 -4.84 6.74 -0.91
N ALA A 322 -5.39 7.56 -1.82
CA ALA A 322 -4.55 8.41 -2.67
C ALA A 322 -3.82 9.49 -1.85
N ASP A 323 -4.49 10.06 -0.84
CA ASP A 323 -3.82 10.93 0.14
C ASP A 323 -2.70 10.19 0.89
N GLY A 324 -2.91 8.95 1.33
CA GLY A 324 -1.87 8.16 2.01
C GLY A 324 -0.59 8.01 1.17
N VAL A 325 -0.74 7.74 -0.14
CA VAL A 325 0.40 7.66 -1.08
C VAL A 325 1.07 9.01 -1.26
N TRP A 326 0.30 10.09 -1.45
CA TRP A 326 0.83 11.45 -1.54
C TRP A 326 1.64 11.83 -0.30
N GLN A 327 1.12 11.54 0.88
CA GLN A 327 1.74 11.82 2.17
C GLN A 327 3.04 11.03 2.39
N GLY A 328 3.15 9.85 1.78
CA GLY A 328 4.39 9.08 1.70
C GLY A 328 5.44 9.76 0.84
N TYR A 329 5.04 10.23 -0.35
CA TYR A 329 5.93 11.00 -1.25
C TYR A 329 6.46 12.29 -0.59
N LEU A 330 5.64 12.97 0.20
CA LEU A 330 6.08 14.18 0.92
C LEU A 330 7.26 13.90 1.88
N VAL A 331 7.44 12.66 2.32
CA VAL A 331 8.51 12.25 3.24
C VAL A 331 9.73 11.71 2.49
N ASP A 332 9.59 10.71 1.62
CA ASP A 332 10.76 10.13 0.94
C ASP A 332 11.21 10.90 -0.31
N GLY A 333 10.33 11.69 -0.90
CA GLY A 333 10.57 12.51 -2.07
C GLY A 333 10.59 11.76 -3.41
N VAL A 334 10.18 10.49 -3.50
CA VAL A 334 10.26 9.72 -4.76
C VAL A 334 8.95 9.79 -5.54
N ALA A 335 8.90 10.75 -6.47
CA ALA A 335 7.71 11.05 -7.25
C ALA A 335 7.27 9.90 -8.17
N ASP A 336 8.21 9.12 -8.71
CA ASP A 336 7.90 8.04 -9.65
C ASP A 336 7.07 6.93 -9.01
N ASP A 337 7.39 6.56 -7.77
CA ASP A 337 6.64 5.54 -7.02
C ASP A 337 5.19 6.00 -6.79
N ALA A 338 5.00 7.21 -6.26
CA ALA A 338 3.66 7.73 -5.98
C ALA A 338 2.82 7.98 -7.25
N SER A 339 3.45 8.48 -8.32
CA SER A 339 2.75 8.84 -9.55
C SER A 339 2.48 7.64 -10.48
N ALA A 340 3.08 6.47 -10.23
CA ALA A 340 2.78 5.24 -10.95
C ALA A 340 1.32 4.80 -10.81
N HIS A 341 0.65 5.22 -9.74
CA HIS A 341 -0.72 4.84 -9.40
C HIS A 341 -1.79 5.84 -9.87
N LEU A 342 -1.40 6.93 -10.55
CA LEU A 342 -2.30 8.06 -10.85
C LEU A 342 -3.56 7.63 -11.63
N ASP A 343 -3.43 6.73 -12.61
CA ASP A 343 -4.59 6.25 -13.38
C ASP A 343 -5.55 5.41 -12.50
N ALA A 344 -5.02 4.50 -11.70
CA ALA A 344 -5.82 3.68 -10.79
C ALA A 344 -6.50 4.52 -9.71
N MET A 345 -5.83 5.55 -9.18
CA MET A 345 -6.42 6.51 -8.23
C MET A 345 -7.61 7.24 -8.84
N GLN A 346 -7.50 7.67 -10.11
CA GLN A 346 -8.63 8.27 -10.82
C GLN A 346 -9.79 7.30 -10.97
N ASP A 347 -9.53 6.02 -11.24
CA ASP A 347 -10.57 5.00 -11.40
C ASP A 347 -11.29 4.72 -10.07
N VAL A 348 -10.56 4.61 -8.95
CA VAL A 348 -11.16 4.47 -7.61
C VAL A 348 -12.04 5.67 -7.27
N PHE A 349 -11.52 6.89 -7.46
CA PHE A 349 -12.27 8.13 -7.23
C PHE A 349 -13.54 8.20 -8.10
N LYS A 350 -13.43 7.89 -9.39
CA LYS A 350 -14.59 7.84 -10.31
C LYS A 350 -15.59 6.75 -9.93
N GLY A 351 -15.14 5.67 -9.30
CA GLY A 351 -16.01 4.63 -8.75
C GLY A 351 -16.97 5.17 -7.68
N TRP A 352 -16.49 6.03 -6.77
CA TRP A 352 -17.31 6.69 -5.76
C TRP A 352 -18.32 7.71 -6.34
N ASN A 353 -18.06 8.22 -7.55
CA ASN A 353 -19.00 9.08 -8.28
C ASN A 353 -20.22 8.32 -8.85
N THR A 354 -20.29 7.00 -8.62
CA THR A 354 -21.44 6.17 -8.97
C THR A 354 -22.27 5.84 -7.73
N SER A 355 -23.47 5.26 -7.91
CA SER A 355 -24.26 4.76 -6.79
C SER A 355 -23.95 3.29 -6.56
N LEU A 356 -23.29 2.99 -5.45
CA LEU A 356 -23.13 1.65 -4.90
C LEU A 356 -24.31 1.35 -3.95
N SER A 357 -24.42 0.10 -3.49
CA SER A 357 -25.48 -0.28 -2.55
C SER A 357 -25.31 0.33 -1.16
N PHE A 358 -24.07 0.64 -0.78
CA PHE A 358 -23.70 1.13 0.55
C PHE A 358 -23.27 2.61 0.56
N GLY A 359 -23.02 3.22 -0.60
CA GLY A 359 -22.56 4.60 -0.70
C GLY A 359 -22.49 5.10 -2.13
N GLY A 360 -22.14 6.38 -2.31
CA GLY A 360 -21.99 6.96 -3.64
C GLY A 360 -22.05 8.48 -3.61
N TYR A 361 -22.22 9.09 -4.79
CA TYR A 361 -22.30 10.54 -4.94
C TYR A 361 -23.70 11.02 -5.34
N ASP A 362 -24.32 11.89 -4.52
CA ASP A 362 -25.59 12.53 -4.85
C ASP A 362 -25.33 13.85 -5.59
N THR A 363 -25.45 13.81 -6.91
CA THR A 363 -25.26 14.99 -7.76
C THR A 363 -26.24 16.13 -7.47
N SER A 364 -27.41 15.87 -6.87
CA SER A 364 -28.37 16.91 -6.52
C SER A 364 -27.96 17.71 -5.27
N LYS A 365 -27.09 17.13 -4.45
CA LYS A 365 -26.52 17.74 -3.24
C LYS A 365 -25.06 18.13 -3.38
N GLY A 366 -24.34 17.53 -4.32
CA GLY A 366 -22.90 17.71 -4.46
C GLY A 366 -22.11 17.06 -3.33
N LEU A 367 -22.64 16.00 -2.71
CA LEU A 367 -22.06 15.32 -1.56
C LEU A 367 -22.03 13.81 -1.77
N TYR A 368 -21.00 13.18 -1.21
CA TYR A 368 -20.94 11.74 -1.04
C TYR A 368 -21.77 11.32 0.17
N TRP A 369 -22.43 10.17 0.05
CA TRP A 369 -23.16 9.52 1.12
C TRP A 369 -22.65 8.10 1.32
N ILE A 370 -22.78 7.59 2.55
CA ILE A 370 -22.35 6.24 2.90
C ILE A 370 -23.15 5.69 4.08
N GLN A 371 -23.26 4.37 4.16
CA GLN A 371 -23.73 3.62 5.31
C GLN A 371 -22.64 3.59 6.39
N PRO A 372 -22.94 3.86 7.68
CA PRO A 372 -21.93 3.96 8.72
C PRO A 372 -21.02 2.72 8.88
N VAL A 373 -21.53 1.49 8.72
CA VAL A 373 -20.69 0.28 8.78
C VAL A 373 -19.61 0.24 7.69
N THR A 374 -19.93 0.71 6.47
CA THR A 374 -18.95 0.84 5.38
C THR A 374 -18.11 2.11 5.47
N ASP A 375 -18.37 2.97 6.46
CA ASP A 375 -17.49 4.06 6.87
C ASP A 375 -16.59 3.64 8.06
N ALA A 376 -16.59 2.35 8.40
CA ALA A 376 -15.94 1.74 9.57
C ALA A 376 -16.44 2.32 10.92
N THR A 377 -17.69 2.76 10.98
CA THR A 377 -18.30 3.37 12.18
C THR A 377 -19.75 2.91 12.40
N GLU A 378 -19.96 1.61 12.62
CA GLU A 378 -21.29 1.04 12.93
C GLU A 378 -21.89 1.59 14.24
N TYR A 379 -23.22 1.64 14.34
CA TYR A 379 -23.96 2.21 15.48
C TYR A 379 -23.71 3.71 15.70
N THR A 380 -23.68 4.52 14.63
CA THR A 380 -23.74 5.99 14.75
C THR A 380 -25.15 6.45 15.05
N ILE A 381 -25.30 7.73 15.41
CA ILE A 381 -26.63 8.37 15.55
C ILE A 381 -27.45 8.14 14.29
N ALA A 382 -26.84 8.23 13.10
CA ALA A 382 -27.53 8.10 11.83
C ALA A 382 -28.18 6.71 11.66
N SER A 383 -27.48 5.62 11.93
CA SER A 383 -28.03 4.26 11.80
C SER A 383 -28.99 3.92 12.93
N ILE A 384 -28.70 4.35 14.15
CA ILE A 384 -29.57 4.12 15.30
C ILE A 384 -30.91 4.85 15.15
N ASP A 385 -30.90 6.13 14.81
CA ASP A 385 -32.14 6.88 14.66
C ASP A 385 -32.95 6.40 13.45
N ALA A 386 -32.31 6.04 12.33
CA ALA A 386 -33.00 5.50 11.17
C ALA A 386 -33.74 4.18 11.46
N SER A 387 -33.25 3.38 12.43
CA SER A 387 -33.90 2.16 12.90
C SER A 387 -34.99 2.40 13.96
N GLY A 388 -35.22 3.66 14.36
CA GLY A 388 -36.09 4.00 15.48
C GLY A 388 -35.50 3.64 16.85
N GLY A 389 -34.17 3.49 16.94
CA GLY A 389 -33.45 3.12 18.15
C GLY A 389 -33.34 1.62 18.44
N SER A 390 -33.85 0.78 17.54
CA SER A 390 -33.96 -0.67 17.75
C SER A 390 -32.71 -1.46 17.35
N ASP A 391 -31.90 -0.91 16.47
CA ASP A 391 -30.64 -1.46 15.96
C ASP A 391 -29.74 -0.28 15.51
N GLY A 392 -28.55 -0.54 15.00
CA GLY A 392 -27.69 0.46 14.35
C GLY A 392 -26.52 -0.13 13.58
N PHE A 393 -26.48 -1.46 13.39
CA PHE A 393 -25.41 -2.11 12.64
C PHE A 393 -25.49 -1.70 11.16
N ASP A 394 -26.66 -1.91 10.56
CA ASP A 394 -26.94 -1.58 9.17
C ASP A 394 -27.81 -0.32 9.00
N GLY A 395 -27.90 0.19 7.78
CA GLY A 395 -28.74 1.35 7.43
C GLY A 395 -28.14 2.69 7.84
N GLY A 396 -28.95 3.73 8.03
CA GLY A 396 -28.43 5.05 8.45
C GLY A 396 -27.62 5.80 7.41
N TYR A 397 -27.82 5.50 6.12
CA TYR A 397 -27.11 6.16 5.03
C TYR A 397 -27.16 7.68 5.17
N ALA A 398 -25.99 8.31 5.19
CA ALA A 398 -25.87 9.72 5.49
C ALA A 398 -24.78 10.39 4.64
N PHE A 399 -24.97 11.68 4.40
CA PHE A 399 -23.92 12.59 3.96
C PHE A 399 -23.01 12.88 5.15
N ARG A 400 -21.91 12.13 5.27
CA ARG A 400 -21.01 12.19 6.43
C ARG A 400 -19.82 13.10 6.19
N PRO A 401 -19.32 13.84 7.20
CA PRO A 401 -18.07 14.59 7.12
C PRO A 401 -16.86 13.74 6.73
N SER A 402 -16.83 12.46 7.12
CA SER A 402 -15.78 11.48 6.79
C SER A 402 -15.56 11.31 5.29
N ILE A 403 -16.42 10.56 4.59
CA ILE A 403 -16.25 10.24 3.17
C ILE A 403 -16.07 11.48 2.30
N ASN A 404 -16.75 12.59 2.61
CA ASN A 404 -16.58 13.82 1.86
C ASN A 404 -15.18 14.43 2.06
N SER A 405 -14.63 14.39 3.28
CA SER A 405 -13.26 14.83 3.54
C SER A 405 -12.23 13.87 2.92
N TYR A 406 -12.51 12.57 2.89
CA TYR A 406 -11.63 11.60 2.25
C TYR A 406 -11.57 11.80 0.74
N GLN A 407 -12.72 12.01 0.07
CA GLN A 407 -12.75 12.29 -1.36
C GLN A 407 -12.17 13.67 -1.68
N TYR A 408 -12.30 14.66 -0.80
CA TYR A 408 -11.54 15.92 -0.90
C TYR A 408 -10.02 15.67 -0.92
N ALA A 409 -9.52 14.89 0.04
CA ALA A 409 -8.09 14.57 0.16
C ALA A 409 -7.58 13.78 -1.06
N ASN A 410 -8.34 12.78 -1.51
CA ASN A 410 -8.01 12.00 -2.70
C ASN A 410 -7.98 12.86 -3.97
N ALA A 411 -8.94 13.79 -4.13
CA ALA A 411 -8.92 14.72 -5.25
C ALA A 411 -7.68 15.62 -5.24
N LEU A 412 -7.29 16.14 -4.07
CA LEU A 412 -6.04 16.92 -3.95
C LEU A 412 -4.80 16.08 -4.25
N ALA A 413 -4.72 14.85 -3.75
CA ALA A 413 -3.61 13.95 -4.04
C ALA A 413 -3.46 13.68 -5.54
N ILE A 414 -4.56 13.38 -6.23
CA ILE A 414 -4.59 13.19 -7.69
C ILE A 414 -4.15 14.47 -8.41
N ALA A 415 -4.65 15.65 -7.99
CA ALA A 415 -4.27 16.91 -8.60
C ALA A 415 -2.77 17.22 -8.45
N ASN A 416 -2.23 16.97 -7.26
CA ASN A 416 -0.81 17.18 -6.96
C ASN A 416 0.08 16.23 -7.77
N LEU A 417 -0.29 14.94 -7.86
CA LEU A 417 0.44 13.95 -8.64
C LEU A 417 0.36 14.23 -10.16
N ALA A 418 -0.80 14.70 -10.65
CA ALA A 418 -0.95 15.15 -12.03
C ALA A 418 -0.01 16.33 -12.34
N SER A 419 0.09 17.29 -11.42
CA SER A 419 1.02 18.43 -11.53
C SER A 419 2.48 17.94 -11.57
N LEU A 420 2.86 16.95 -10.76
CA LEU A 420 4.20 16.35 -10.81
C LEU A 420 4.52 15.69 -12.16
N LYS A 421 3.51 15.12 -12.84
CA LYS A 421 3.64 14.58 -14.21
C LYS A 421 3.55 15.66 -15.30
N GLY A 422 3.28 16.91 -14.95
CA GLY A 422 3.09 18.02 -15.88
C GLY A 422 1.72 18.03 -16.60
N ASP A 423 0.73 17.29 -16.09
CA ASP A 423 -0.66 17.32 -16.59
C ASP A 423 -1.49 18.34 -15.83
N GLU A 424 -1.25 19.62 -16.14
CA GLU A 424 -1.95 20.76 -15.53
C GLU A 424 -3.47 20.72 -15.78
N SER A 425 -3.92 20.15 -16.90
CA SER A 425 -5.36 20.06 -17.20
C SER A 425 -6.06 19.08 -16.26
N LEU A 426 -5.42 17.95 -15.96
CA LEU A 426 -5.93 16.99 -14.99
C LEU A 426 -5.83 17.54 -13.57
N ALA A 427 -4.73 18.22 -13.24
CA ALA A 427 -4.55 18.89 -11.95
C ALA A 427 -5.66 19.92 -11.69
N ASP A 428 -5.90 20.84 -12.63
CA ASP A 428 -6.98 21.83 -12.54
C ASP A 428 -8.35 21.16 -12.38
N ASN A 429 -8.60 20.05 -13.09
CA ASN A 429 -9.87 19.33 -12.98
C ASN A 429 -10.12 18.83 -11.55
N TYR A 430 -9.14 18.15 -10.97
CA TYR A 430 -9.27 17.59 -9.63
C TYR A 430 -9.18 18.65 -8.52
N HIS A 431 -8.41 19.73 -8.70
CA HIS A 431 -8.46 20.89 -7.81
C HIS A 431 -9.85 21.54 -7.79
N ASN A 432 -10.50 21.69 -8.94
CA ASN A 432 -11.86 22.22 -9.01
C ASN A 432 -12.88 21.29 -8.31
N GLN A 433 -12.71 19.98 -8.43
CA GLN A 433 -13.55 19.01 -7.71
C GLN A 433 -13.33 19.09 -6.19
N ALA A 434 -12.08 19.14 -5.73
CA ALA A 434 -11.75 19.33 -4.32
C ALA A 434 -12.36 20.65 -3.78
N ALA A 435 -12.23 21.75 -4.52
CA ALA A 435 -12.85 23.02 -4.14
C ALA A 435 -14.37 22.93 -4.03
N ALA A 436 -15.04 22.27 -4.97
CA ALA A 436 -16.49 22.07 -4.94
C ALA A 436 -16.94 21.22 -3.73
N ILE A 437 -16.19 20.14 -3.40
CA ILE A 437 -16.46 19.31 -2.22
C ILE A 437 -16.29 20.16 -0.96
N LYS A 438 -15.18 20.90 -0.85
CA LYS A 438 -14.90 21.81 0.28
C LYS A 438 -16.04 22.81 0.50
N ASP A 439 -16.45 23.53 -0.54
CA ASP A 439 -17.55 24.50 -0.46
C ASP A 439 -18.86 23.86 0.00
N THR A 440 -19.15 22.65 -0.51
CA THR A 440 -20.39 21.95 -0.20
C THR A 440 -20.39 21.38 1.23
N VAL A 441 -19.30 20.79 1.69
CA VAL A 441 -19.14 20.32 3.08
C VAL A 441 -19.33 21.47 4.06
N GLN A 442 -18.66 22.60 3.83
CA GLN A 442 -18.75 23.78 4.68
C GLN A 442 -20.13 24.41 4.72
N SER A 443 -20.81 24.49 3.58
CA SER A 443 -22.14 25.12 3.50
C SER A 443 -23.28 24.20 3.94
N SER A 444 -23.13 22.88 3.76
CA SER A 444 -24.22 21.92 3.96
C SER A 444 -24.09 21.12 5.25
N LEU A 445 -22.87 20.71 5.64
CA LEU A 445 -22.64 19.86 6.81
C LEU A 445 -22.27 20.67 8.06
N TRP A 446 -21.86 21.93 7.94
CA TRP A 446 -21.74 22.80 9.12
C TRP A 446 -23.11 23.11 9.71
N ASN A 447 -23.29 22.79 10.98
CA ASN A 447 -24.49 23.12 11.74
C ASN A 447 -24.20 24.27 12.71
N SER A 448 -24.82 25.43 12.52
CA SER A 448 -24.60 26.61 13.36
C SER A 448 -25.21 26.54 14.76
N THR A 449 -26.15 25.62 15.00
CA THR A 449 -26.71 25.37 16.34
C THR A 449 -25.79 24.48 17.15
N PHE A 450 -25.25 23.44 16.53
CA PHE A 450 -24.26 22.57 17.16
C PHE A 450 -22.84 23.14 17.12
N GLU A 451 -22.56 24.13 16.27
CA GLU A 451 -21.22 24.68 16.00
C GLU A 451 -20.21 23.58 15.66
N HIS A 452 -20.63 22.66 14.79
CA HIS A 452 -19.89 21.45 14.44
C HIS A 452 -20.26 20.98 13.03
N PHE A 453 -19.41 20.16 12.40
CA PHE A 453 -19.78 19.44 11.19
C PHE A 453 -20.63 18.22 11.55
N ILE A 454 -21.81 18.12 10.98
CA ILE A 454 -22.86 17.16 11.37
C ILE A 454 -23.37 16.45 10.12
N ASP A 455 -23.56 15.15 10.23
CA ASP A 455 -24.17 14.33 9.19
C ASP A 455 -25.58 14.82 8.82
N ARG A 456 -25.95 14.58 7.56
CA ARG A 456 -27.35 14.67 7.12
C ARG A 456 -27.84 13.33 6.59
N TYR A 457 -29.09 12.99 6.86
CA TYR A 457 -29.67 11.77 6.32
C TYR A 457 -29.74 11.80 4.79
N HIS A 458 -29.28 10.72 4.15
CA HIS A 458 -29.50 10.42 2.73
C HIS A 458 -30.75 9.53 2.53
N VAL A 459 -31.39 9.10 3.62
CA VAL A 459 -32.62 8.29 3.60
C VAL A 459 -33.82 9.05 4.16
N ASP A 460 -35.00 8.62 3.73
CA ASP A 460 -36.31 9.06 4.21
C ASP A 460 -37.10 7.83 4.66
N ASN A 461 -37.55 7.78 5.90
CA ASN A 461 -38.38 6.70 6.43
C ASN A 461 -39.30 7.19 7.56
N GLU A 462 -39.94 6.29 8.30
CA GLU A 462 -40.87 6.65 9.38
C GLU A 462 -40.22 7.31 10.61
N ASN A 463 -38.90 7.19 10.76
CA ASN A 463 -38.13 7.67 11.91
C ASN A 463 -37.29 8.92 11.59
N VAL A 464 -36.80 9.04 10.35
CA VAL A 464 -35.89 10.12 9.92
C VAL A 464 -36.29 10.66 8.55
N ASN A 465 -36.06 11.94 8.30
CA ASN A 465 -36.36 12.55 7.00
C ASN A 465 -35.08 12.84 6.22
N TYR A 466 -35.15 12.67 4.90
CA TYR A 466 -34.05 13.01 4.01
C TYR A 466 -33.61 14.48 4.20
N TRP A 467 -32.30 14.70 4.19
CA TRP A 467 -31.64 15.99 4.34
C TRP A 467 -31.67 16.62 5.74
N ASP A 468 -32.45 16.10 6.69
CA ASP A 468 -32.36 16.56 8.07
C ASP A 468 -30.98 16.25 8.66
N PHE A 469 -30.49 17.11 9.55
CA PHE A 469 -29.29 16.83 10.32
C PHE A 469 -29.57 15.71 11.33
N ILE A 470 -28.57 14.87 11.61
CA ILE A 470 -28.60 14.02 12.80
C ILE A 470 -28.66 14.90 14.06
N ARG A 471 -29.19 14.34 15.16
CA ARG A 471 -29.52 15.11 16.37
C ARG A 471 -28.40 15.19 17.41
N GLY A 472 -27.13 15.05 17.02
CA GLY A 472 -25.99 15.15 17.94
C GLY A 472 -24.66 15.31 17.24
N ARG A 473 -23.63 15.69 18.01
CA ARG A 473 -22.24 15.78 17.55
C ARG A 473 -21.58 14.41 17.65
N GLU A 474 -20.88 14.01 16.60
CA GLU A 474 -20.02 12.84 16.58
C GLU A 474 -18.59 13.28 16.28
N LEU A 475 -17.62 12.56 16.81
CA LEU A 475 -16.19 12.88 16.68
C LEU A 475 -15.72 12.94 15.21
N VAL A 476 -16.45 12.26 14.30
CA VAL A 476 -16.27 12.33 12.85
C VAL A 476 -16.33 13.75 12.29
N GLY A 477 -17.02 14.68 12.97
CA GLY A 477 -17.09 16.09 12.56
C GLY A 477 -15.76 16.84 12.64
N TYR A 478 -14.69 16.24 13.20
CA TYR A 478 -13.33 16.78 13.12
C TYR A 478 -12.50 16.28 11.93
N VAL A 479 -12.94 15.22 11.25
CA VAL A 479 -12.24 14.65 10.08
C VAL A 479 -11.97 15.67 8.96
N PRO A 480 -12.80 16.72 8.71
CA PRO A 480 -12.42 17.79 7.80
C PRO A 480 -11.04 18.40 8.06
N TRP A 481 -10.65 18.62 9.32
CA TRP A 481 -9.32 19.18 9.63
C TRP A 481 -8.18 18.19 9.45
N THR A 482 -8.43 16.87 9.53
CA THR A 482 -7.43 15.83 9.24
C THR A 482 -6.81 15.99 7.86
N HIS A 483 -7.60 16.54 6.92
CA HIS A 483 -7.22 16.69 5.52
C HIS A 483 -7.19 18.15 5.06
N ASP A 484 -7.13 19.11 5.99
CA ASP A 484 -7.01 20.55 5.69
C ASP A 484 -8.19 21.13 4.89
N LEU A 485 -9.39 20.58 5.06
CA LEU A 485 -10.58 20.99 4.31
C LEU A 485 -11.14 22.35 4.74
N PRO A 486 -11.43 22.62 6.03
CA PRO A 486 -12.09 23.85 6.43
C PRO A 486 -11.31 25.11 6.03
N ASP A 487 -12.01 26.21 5.85
CA ASP A 487 -11.41 27.53 5.73
C ASP A 487 -10.86 27.99 7.07
N ASP A 488 -9.72 28.67 7.03
CA ASP A 488 -9.09 29.20 8.23
C ASP A 488 -9.83 30.42 8.78
N ASN A 489 -10.80 30.18 9.66
CA ASN A 489 -11.57 31.21 10.33
C ASN A 489 -12.09 30.79 11.71
N ALA A 490 -12.43 31.78 12.53
CA ALA A 490 -12.86 31.57 13.91
C ALA A 490 -14.23 30.88 14.06
N THR A 491 -15.07 30.79 13.01
CA THR A 491 -16.39 30.14 13.07
C THR A 491 -16.22 28.64 13.23
N PHE A 492 -15.45 28.00 12.35
CA PHE A 492 -15.23 26.55 12.42
C PHE A 492 -14.39 26.17 13.64
N ALA A 493 -13.47 27.05 14.07
CA ALA A 493 -12.69 26.87 15.28
C ALA A 493 -13.55 26.62 16.53
N GLN A 494 -14.78 27.14 16.58
CA GLN A 494 -15.71 26.94 17.70
C GLN A 494 -16.00 25.47 18.01
N SER A 495 -15.91 24.59 17.00
CA SER A 495 -16.08 23.15 17.16
C SER A 495 -15.18 22.58 18.27
N TRP A 496 -13.93 23.01 18.31
CA TRP A 496 -12.89 22.43 19.17
C TRP A 496 -13.14 22.61 20.67
N LYS A 497 -14.00 23.55 21.08
CA LYS A 497 -14.38 23.67 22.50
C LYS A 497 -15.14 22.44 23.00
N HIS A 498 -15.83 21.73 22.10
CA HIS A 498 -16.59 20.52 22.44
C HIS A 498 -15.67 19.34 22.72
N LEU A 499 -14.47 19.33 22.13
CA LEU A 499 -13.45 18.30 22.34
C LEU A 499 -12.88 18.31 23.76
N LEU A 500 -12.87 19.49 24.39
CA LEU A 500 -12.32 19.71 25.74
C LEU A 500 -13.41 19.75 26.83
N ASP A 501 -14.68 19.68 26.44
CA ASP A 501 -15.81 19.79 27.35
C ASP A 501 -16.25 18.41 27.85
N SER A 502 -16.17 18.20 29.17
CA SER A 502 -16.48 16.93 29.84
C SER A 502 -17.95 16.52 29.72
N GLU A 503 -18.86 17.47 29.49
CA GLU A 503 -20.28 17.19 29.24
C GLU A 503 -20.56 16.82 27.77
N LYS A 504 -19.53 16.90 26.91
CA LYS A 504 -19.58 16.64 25.48
C LYS A 504 -18.61 15.53 25.09
N LEU A 505 -17.64 15.80 24.22
CA LEU A 505 -16.77 14.78 23.62
C LEU A 505 -15.55 14.45 24.48
N ALA A 506 -15.24 15.21 25.54
CA ALA A 506 -14.07 14.96 26.39
C ALA A 506 -14.35 13.87 27.45
N GLY A 507 -13.87 12.65 27.23
CA GLY A 507 -13.84 11.59 28.23
C GLY A 507 -12.69 11.74 29.22
N GLU A 508 -12.78 11.00 30.34
CA GLU A 508 -11.72 11.01 31.37
C GLU A 508 -10.44 10.35 30.85
N HIS A 509 -10.59 9.33 30.01
CA HIS A 509 -9.48 8.53 29.46
C HIS A 509 -9.29 8.69 27.94
N GLY A 510 -9.98 9.64 27.30
CA GLY A 510 -9.89 9.87 25.86
C GLY A 510 -11.17 10.47 25.26
N MET A 511 -11.18 10.62 23.93
CA MET A 511 -12.26 11.31 23.22
C MET A 511 -13.42 10.37 22.89
N ARG A 512 -14.65 10.76 23.24
CA ARG A 512 -15.87 10.01 22.95
C ARG A 512 -16.24 10.15 21.48
N THR A 513 -16.65 9.07 20.83
CA THR A 513 -17.18 9.13 19.46
C THR A 513 -18.53 9.86 19.38
N ASN A 514 -19.29 9.91 20.47
CA ASN A 514 -20.59 10.59 20.59
C ASN A 514 -20.78 11.20 22.00
N GLU A 515 -21.63 12.21 22.13
CA GLU A 515 -21.89 12.94 23.38
C GLU A 515 -22.79 12.16 24.37
N PRO A 516 -22.55 12.26 25.69
CA PRO A 516 -23.39 11.64 26.72
C PRO A 516 -24.86 12.08 26.71
N SER A 517 -25.18 13.22 26.07
CA SER A 517 -26.57 13.69 25.94
C SER A 517 -27.40 12.91 24.92
N TYR A 518 -26.77 12.08 24.08
CA TYR A 518 -27.49 11.24 23.15
C TYR A 518 -28.24 10.11 23.89
N GLU A 519 -29.50 9.89 23.51
CA GLU A 519 -30.41 8.94 24.18
C GLU A 519 -29.86 7.51 24.22
N TYR A 520 -29.14 7.09 23.17
CA TYR A 520 -28.54 5.76 23.05
C TYR A 520 -27.03 5.77 23.27
N TYR A 521 -26.50 6.78 23.99
CA TYR A 521 -25.08 6.84 24.33
C TYR A 521 -24.63 5.58 25.08
N MET A 522 -23.56 4.94 24.60
CA MET A 522 -23.00 3.68 25.13
C MET A 522 -24.00 2.50 25.21
N HIS A 523 -25.09 2.54 24.43
CA HIS A 523 -26.04 1.43 24.38
C HIS A 523 -25.48 0.24 23.60
N GLN A 524 -25.24 -0.89 24.28
CA GLN A 524 -24.73 -2.12 23.68
C GLN A 524 -25.78 -2.91 22.91
N TYR A 525 -25.68 -2.90 21.58
CA TYR A 525 -26.60 -3.61 20.67
C TYR A 525 -26.19 -5.04 20.36
N ARG A 526 -24.88 -5.33 20.24
CA ARG A 526 -24.36 -6.60 19.71
C ARG A 526 -23.39 -7.29 20.66
N TYR A 527 -23.39 -8.62 20.63
CA TYR A 527 -22.57 -9.47 21.48
C TYR A 527 -22.09 -10.71 20.73
N GLU A 528 -20.84 -11.10 20.96
CA GLU A 528 -20.34 -12.44 20.63
C GLU A 528 -20.56 -13.34 21.86
N GLY A 529 -21.66 -14.09 21.85
CA GLY A 529 -22.12 -14.82 23.03
C GLY A 529 -22.57 -13.85 24.12
N THR A 530 -21.77 -13.70 25.18
CA THR A 530 -22.03 -12.74 26.28
C THR A 530 -21.03 -11.59 26.32
N GLN A 531 -20.05 -11.56 25.41
CA GLN A 531 -19.03 -10.51 25.35
C GLN A 531 -19.51 -9.42 24.39
N PRO A 532 -19.38 -8.13 24.76
CA PRO A 532 -19.82 -7.04 23.90
C PRO A 532 -19.03 -7.01 22.59
N GLU A 533 -19.68 -6.59 21.50
CA GLU A 533 -19.04 -6.29 20.21
C GLU A 533 -18.94 -4.76 19.98
N CYS A 534 -18.31 -4.39 18.87
CA CYS A 534 -17.97 -3.02 18.50
C CYS A 534 -19.20 -2.09 18.44
N GLN A 535 -19.04 -0.84 18.88
CA GLN A 535 -20.05 0.20 18.72
C GLN A 535 -19.46 1.61 18.71
N TRP A 536 -20.08 2.54 17.97
CA TRP A 536 -19.58 3.91 17.80
C TRP A 536 -20.48 4.99 18.41
N ASN A 537 -21.45 4.61 19.24
CA ASN A 537 -22.39 5.51 19.93
C ASN A 537 -21.85 6.08 21.26
N GLY A 538 -20.54 6.22 21.44
CA GLY A 538 -19.98 6.80 22.67
C GLY A 538 -18.57 6.35 23.08
N PRO A 539 -18.11 5.12 22.77
CA PRO A 539 -16.77 4.66 23.18
C PRO A 539 -15.64 5.58 22.72
N ILE A 540 -14.43 5.35 23.23
CA ILE A 540 -13.21 5.88 22.64
C ILE A 540 -12.74 4.90 21.58
N TRP A 541 -12.51 5.39 20.37
CA TRP A 541 -11.89 4.62 19.28
C TRP A 541 -10.52 5.21 18.92
N PRO A 542 -9.43 4.41 18.94
CA PRO A 542 -8.12 4.81 18.45
C PRO A 542 -8.13 5.35 17.01
N PHE A 543 -9.01 4.80 16.15
CA PHE A 543 -9.22 5.24 14.76
C PHE A 543 -9.58 6.74 14.70
N GLN A 544 -10.67 7.16 15.34
CA GLN A 544 -11.07 8.58 15.34
C GLN A 544 -10.17 9.44 16.24
N THR A 545 -9.60 8.87 17.30
CA THR A 545 -8.57 9.56 18.11
C THR A 545 -7.38 9.98 17.25
N THR A 546 -6.92 9.10 16.35
CA THR A 546 -5.85 9.40 15.38
C THR A 546 -6.26 10.55 14.46
N GLN A 547 -7.46 10.48 13.88
CA GLN A 547 -7.95 11.51 12.97
C GLN A 547 -8.04 12.88 13.66
N VAL A 548 -8.62 12.94 14.86
CA VAL A 548 -8.77 14.20 15.60
C VAL A 548 -7.42 14.78 15.99
N LEU A 549 -6.47 13.97 16.45
CA LEU A 549 -5.12 14.45 16.79
C LEU A 549 -4.36 14.94 15.56
N THR A 550 -4.51 14.28 14.40
CA THR A 550 -3.99 14.80 13.13
C THR A 550 -4.62 16.14 12.77
N GLY A 551 -5.95 16.24 12.82
CA GLY A 551 -6.65 17.50 12.53
C GLY A 551 -6.32 18.63 13.50
N LEU A 552 -6.12 18.32 14.79
CA LEU A 552 -5.68 19.29 15.79
C LEU A 552 -4.25 19.75 15.49
N ALA A 553 -3.38 18.83 15.09
CA ALA A 553 -2.02 19.17 14.69
C ALA A 553 -2.01 20.10 13.47
N ASN A 554 -2.87 19.87 12.48
CA ASN A 554 -2.98 20.73 11.31
C ASN A 554 -3.53 22.11 11.66
N LEU A 555 -4.58 22.18 12.49
CA LEU A 555 -5.14 23.44 12.97
C LEU A 555 -4.08 24.29 13.69
N LEU A 556 -3.31 23.69 14.60
CA LEU A 556 -2.27 24.40 15.34
C LEU A 556 -1.06 24.77 14.47
N ASP A 557 -0.87 24.10 13.35
CA ASP A 557 0.28 24.28 12.47
C ASP A 557 0.08 25.37 11.40
N HIS A 558 -1.05 25.36 10.70
CA HIS A 558 -1.24 26.23 9.52
C HIS A 558 -2.66 26.80 9.36
N TYR A 559 -3.45 26.83 10.44
CA TYR A 559 -4.70 27.61 10.54
C TYR A 559 -4.55 28.81 11.51
N PRO A 560 -3.75 29.84 11.17
CA PRO A 560 -3.44 30.92 12.09
C PRO A 560 -4.66 31.72 12.58
N ASN A 561 -5.69 31.92 11.76
CA ASN A 561 -6.89 32.64 12.20
C ASN A 561 -7.73 31.79 13.16
N SER A 562 -7.85 30.50 12.92
CA SER A 562 -8.56 29.54 13.78
C SER A 562 -7.83 29.37 15.11
N ALA A 563 -6.51 29.17 15.07
CA ALA A 563 -5.67 29.07 16.26
C ALA A 563 -5.69 30.36 17.09
N SER A 564 -5.75 31.54 16.44
CA SER A 564 -5.84 32.83 17.14
C SER A 564 -7.12 33.02 17.95
N ALA A 565 -8.17 32.21 17.71
CA ALA A 565 -9.37 32.19 18.55
C ALA A 565 -9.09 31.68 19.97
N GLY A 566 -7.95 31.01 20.21
CA GLY A 566 -7.48 30.61 21.54
C GLY A 566 -8.33 29.52 22.21
N ILE A 567 -8.99 28.68 21.42
CA ILE A 567 -9.91 27.62 21.90
C ILE A 567 -9.14 26.36 22.30
N VAL A 568 -8.09 26.05 21.54
CA VAL A 568 -7.16 24.93 21.75
C VAL A 568 -5.74 25.44 21.60
N SER A 569 -4.80 24.70 22.18
CA SER A 569 -3.38 25.05 22.26
C SER A 569 -2.48 23.83 22.11
N ASN A 570 -1.16 24.06 22.01
CA ASN A 570 -0.14 23.00 22.05
C ASN A 570 -0.19 22.18 23.36
N ALA A 571 -0.63 22.78 24.46
CA ALA A 571 -0.82 22.07 25.73
C ALA A 571 -1.98 21.08 25.65
N ASP A 572 -3.06 21.44 24.96
CA ASP A 572 -4.21 20.54 24.74
C ASP A 572 -3.80 19.37 23.83
N TYR A 573 -3.06 19.64 22.74
CA TYR A 573 -2.51 18.59 21.88
C TYR A 573 -1.62 17.62 22.67
N THR A 574 -0.69 18.14 23.46
CA THR A 574 0.23 17.33 24.28
C THR A 574 -0.54 16.48 25.30
N THR A 575 -1.54 17.06 25.96
CA THR A 575 -2.38 16.35 26.95
C THR A 575 -3.19 15.23 26.31
N LEU A 576 -3.84 15.49 25.16
CA LEU A 576 -4.61 14.48 24.44
C LEU A 576 -3.72 13.36 23.87
N LEU A 577 -2.50 13.68 23.41
CA LEU A 577 -1.53 12.68 22.99
C LEU A 577 -1.06 11.80 24.16
N GLN A 578 -0.89 12.37 25.37
CA GLN A 578 -0.57 11.61 26.58
C GLN A 578 -1.74 10.71 27.01
N GLN A 579 -2.98 11.19 26.95
CA GLN A 579 -4.16 10.34 27.18
C GLN A 579 -4.22 9.18 26.18
N TYR A 580 -3.94 9.46 24.90
CA TYR A 580 -3.91 8.40 23.89
C TYR A 580 -2.77 7.39 24.16
N ALA A 581 -1.60 7.85 24.62
CA ALA A 581 -0.53 6.97 25.06
C ALA A 581 -0.98 6.06 26.22
N GLN A 582 -1.69 6.60 27.21
CA GLN A 582 -2.22 5.85 28.35
C GLN A 582 -3.24 4.78 27.92
N LEU A 583 -4.04 5.05 26.88
CA LEU A 583 -5.02 4.10 26.35
C LEU A 583 -4.39 2.81 25.81
N HIS A 584 -3.12 2.83 25.41
CA HIS A 584 -2.40 1.64 24.94
C HIS A 584 -2.04 0.68 26.10
N TYR A 585 -2.13 1.12 27.36
CA TYR A 585 -1.86 0.27 28.53
C TYR A 585 -3.16 -0.41 28.96
N ASN A 586 -3.29 -1.71 28.69
CA ASN A 586 -4.51 -2.45 28.96
C ASN A 586 -4.68 -2.71 30.47
N PRO A 587 -5.62 -2.03 31.16
CA PRO A 587 -5.80 -2.19 32.60
C PRO A 587 -6.34 -3.58 32.98
N LYS A 588 -7.06 -4.28 32.07
CA LYS A 588 -7.57 -5.63 32.30
C LYS A 588 -6.46 -6.68 32.28
N ARG A 589 -5.30 -6.37 31.70
CA ARG A 589 -4.14 -7.26 31.56
C ARG A 589 -2.94 -6.83 32.39
N GLY A 590 -3.18 -6.07 33.45
CA GLY A 590 -2.14 -5.63 34.39
C GLY A 590 -1.32 -4.44 33.91
N GLY A 591 -1.84 -3.65 32.97
CA GLY A 591 -1.17 -2.46 32.44
C GLY A 591 -0.04 -2.79 31.47
N VAL A 592 -0.17 -3.87 30.68
CA VAL A 592 0.74 -4.16 29.57
C VAL A 592 0.36 -3.35 28.33
N LEU A 593 1.32 -3.10 27.45
CA LEU A 593 1.06 -2.45 26.16
C LEU A 593 0.31 -3.42 25.25
N ASP A 594 -0.97 -3.12 25.04
CA ASP A 594 -1.91 -3.94 24.30
C ASP A 594 -3.09 -3.06 23.88
N ILE A 595 -2.96 -2.45 22.71
CA ILE A 595 -4.06 -1.69 22.11
C ILE A 595 -5.05 -2.64 21.46
N GLU A 596 -6.29 -2.56 21.90
CA GLU A 596 -7.48 -3.23 21.37
C GLU A 596 -8.40 -2.26 20.58
N GLU A 597 -9.58 -2.75 20.17
CA GLU A 597 -10.58 -2.09 19.31
C GLU A 597 -11.13 -0.77 19.89
N ASP A 598 -11.89 -0.81 20.99
CA ASP A 598 -12.57 0.35 21.58
C ASP A 598 -12.62 0.31 23.12
N TYR A 599 -12.88 1.47 23.75
CA TYR A 599 -12.67 1.65 25.18
C TYR A 599 -13.78 2.45 25.86
N TYR A 600 -14.01 2.11 27.13
CA TYR A 600 -14.88 2.88 28.00
C TYR A 600 -14.28 4.27 28.33
N PRO A 601 -14.98 5.39 28.07
CA PRO A 601 -14.44 6.73 28.33
C PRO A 601 -14.19 7.07 29.81
N ASP A 602 -14.83 6.35 30.73
CA ASP A 602 -14.76 6.56 32.18
C ASP A 602 -13.61 5.80 32.86
N SER A 603 -13.14 4.72 32.25
CA SER A 603 -12.18 3.79 32.86
C SER A 603 -10.99 3.44 31.99
N GLY A 604 -11.00 3.80 30.70
CA GLY A 604 -9.95 3.46 29.75
C GLY A 604 -9.79 1.94 29.54
N SER A 605 -10.76 1.13 29.95
CA SER A 605 -10.73 -0.31 29.78
C SER A 605 -11.29 -0.71 28.41
N PRO A 606 -10.69 -1.68 27.70
CA PRO A 606 -11.24 -2.17 26.44
C PRO A 606 -12.67 -2.68 26.59
N ILE A 607 -13.53 -2.46 25.60
CA ILE A 607 -14.92 -2.95 25.60
C ILE A 607 -14.95 -4.33 24.96
N VAL A 608 -14.58 -4.46 23.68
CA VAL A 608 -14.70 -5.70 22.91
C VAL A 608 -13.88 -6.84 23.52
N GLY A 609 -12.55 -6.73 23.58
CA GLY A 609 -11.69 -7.72 24.28
C GLY A 609 -11.86 -9.17 23.83
N LEU A 610 -12.23 -9.38 22.57
CA LEU A 610 -12.39 -10.69 21.96
C LEU A 610 -11.04 -11.24 21.51
N ALA A 611 -10.99 -12.51 21.10
CA ALA A 611 -9.73 -13.17 20.70
C ALA A 611 -8.99 -12.48 19.53
N ARG A 612 -9.70 -11.66 18.74
CA ARG A 612 -9.15 -10.87 17.63
C ARG A 612 -8.58 -9.51 18.06
N SER A 613 -8.94 -9.01 19.24
CA SER A 613 -8.74 -7.62 19.64
C SER A 613 -7.30 -7.26 20.05
N PRO A 614 -6.49 -8.12 20.69
CA PRO A 614 -5.17 -7.68 21.15
C PRO A 614 -4.26 -7.28 19.99
N HIS A 615 -3.47 -6.23 20.20
CA HIS A 615 -2.58 -5.65 19.19
C HIS A 615 -3.32 -5.28 17.90
N TYR A 616 -4.41 -4.52 17.98
CA TYR A 616 -5.21 -4.12 16.83
C TYR A 616 -4.61 -2.92 16.08
N PHE A 617 -4.45 -3.02 14.76
CA PHE A 617 -3.80 -1.99 13.94
C PHE A 617 -4.79 -1.22 13.06
N HIS A 618 -5.71 -0.53 13.72
CA HIS A 618 -6.76 0.28 13.09
C HIS A 618 -6.60 1.79 13.37
N SER A 619 -5.37 2.22 13.63
CA SER A 619 -5.07 3.59 14.07
C SER A 619 -3.60 3.97 13.81
N GLY A 620 -3.24 5.24 13.99
CA GLY A 620 -1.87 5.77 13.87
C GLY A 620 -1.37 6.37 15.19
N TYR A 621 -0.06 6.34 15.45
CA TYR A 621 0.54 6.96 16.63
C TYR A 621 1.94 7.51 16.36
N VAL A 622 2.79 6.73 15.68
CA VAL A 622 4.15 7.16 15.30
C VAL A 622 4.08 8.44 14.47
N ASP A 623 3.13 8.52 13.55
CA ASP A 623 2.92 9.70 12.72
C ASP A 623 2.55 10.94 13.55
N LEU A 624 1.74 10.80 14.59
CA LEU A 624 1.37 11.89 15.49
C LEU A 624 2.60 12.42 16.26
N VAL A 625 3.45 11.51 16.72
CA VAL A 625 4.71 11.90 17.40
C VAL A 625 5.64 12.64 16.45
N LEU A 626 5.90 12.10 15.26
CA LEU A 626 6.89 12.69 14.35
C LEU A 626 6.37 13.96 13.65
N SER A 627 5.13 13.96 13.20
CA SER A 627 4.55 15.10 12.47
C SER A 627 3.93 16.16 13.36
N GLY A 628 3.49 15.80 14.57
CA GLY A 628 2.85 16.72 15.52
C GLY A 628 3.76 17.12 16.68
N LEU A 629 4.07 16.19 17.60
CA LEU A 629 4.87 16.47 18.80
C LEU A 629 6.26 17.01 18.45
N VAL A 630 7.01 16.26 17.64
CA VAL A 630 8.32 16.65 17.08
C VAL A 630 8.15 17.70 16.00
N GLY A 631 7.07 17.58 15.21
CA GLY A 631 6.61 18.65 14.33
C GLY A 631 7.23 18.68 12.94
N ILE A 632 7.72 17.57 12.40
CA ILE A 632 8.19 17.54 11.01
C ILE A 632 6.97 17.67 10.10
N ARG A 633 6.89 18.75 9.31
CA ARG A 633 5.79 19.02 8.39
C ARG A 633 6.25 18.67 6.97
N PRO A 634 5.86 17.50 6.44
CA PRO A 634 6.35 17.07 5.13
C PRO A 634 5.86 18.00 4.01
N ARG A 635 6.74 18.27 3.05
CA ARG A 635 6.48 19.21 1.95
C ARG A 635 6.85 18.60 0.61
N ALA A 636 6.22 19.09 -0.46
CA ALA A 636 6.47 18.61 -1.81
C ALA A 636 7.73 19.24 -2.42
N ASP A 637 8.07 20.48 -2.02
CA ASP A 637 9.28 21.18 -2.41
C ASP A 637 10.46 20.83 -1.49
N ASP A 638 11.68 21.22 -1.86
CA ASP A 638 12.92 20.84 -1.16
C ASP A 638 13.18 21.70 0.09
N VAL A 639 12.21 21.66 1.01
CA VAL A 639 12.24 22.35 2.30
C VAL A 639 11.94 21.37 3.42
N LEU A 640 12.80 21.35 4.43
CA LEU A 640 12.52 20.76 5.73
C LEU A 640 11.83 21.82 6.61
N ASP A 641 10.58 21.58 6.97
CA ASP A 641 9.78 22.43 7.86
C ASP A 641 9.54 21.69 9.17
N VAL A 642 9.95 22.31 10.27
CA VAL A 642 9.85 21.74 11.63
C VAL A 642 9.09 22.73 12.50
N ASN A 643 7.89 22.38 12.91
CA ASN A 643 7.03 23.14 13.81
C ASN A 643 6.51 22.25 14.96
N PRO A 644 7.29 22.11 16.05
CA PRO A 644 6.93 21.25 17.17
C PRO A 644 5.67 21.73 17.89
N LEU A 645 4.74 20.81 18.17
CA LEU A 645 3.53 21.07 18.97
C LEU A 645 3.65 20.64 20.43
N ALA A 646 4.82 20.15 20.86
CA ALA A 646 5.06 19.87 22.26
C ALA A 646 4.87 21.12 23.14
N ASP A 647 4.18 20.97 24.26
CA ASP A 647 4.16 21.99 25.32
C ASP A 647 5.45 21.90 26.15
N PRO A 648 6.28 22.96 26.18
CA PRO A 648 7.57 22.92 26.89
C PRO A 648 7.42 22.85 28.42
N ASN A 649 6.23 23.10 28.98
CA ASN A 649 5.98 22.91 30.41
C ASN A 649 5.77 21.44 30.78
N THR A 650 5.31 20.63 29.83
CA THR A 650 5.02 19.21 30.00
C THR A 650 6.15 18.33 29.44
N ILE A 651 6.74 18.73 28.31
CA ILE A 651 7.83 18.04 27.63
C ILE A 651 9.11 18.85 27.75
N SER A 652 9.92 18.49 28.75
CA SER A 652 11.19 19.19 29.06
C SER A 652 12.32 18.87 28.08
N TYR A 653 12.27 17.70 27.44
CA TYR A 653 13.17 17.33 26.35
C TYR A 653 12.52 16.27 25.43
N PHE A 654 12.95 16.25 24.16
CA PHE A 654 12.77 15.13 23.24
C PHE A 654 13.91 15.11 22.21
N ARG A 655 14.19 13.95 21.64
CA ARG A 655 15.01 13.83 20.42
C ARG A 655 14.44 12.75 19.54
N ALA A 656 14.27 13.05 18.26
CA ALA A 656 14.01 12.10 17.20
C ALA A 656 15.17 12.16 16.20
N GLU A 657 15.72 11.02 15.78
CA GLU A 657 16.78 10.95 14.76
C GLU A 657 16.64 9.70 13.88
N ASN A 658 17.49 9.53 12.87
CA ASN A 658 17.36 8.53 11.80
C ASN A 658 16.07 8.68 10.96
N ILE A 659 15.48 9.88 10.93
CA ILE A 659 14.28 10.14 10.15
C ILE A 659 14.68 10.33 8.69
N LEU A 660 14.20 9.46 7.81
CA LEU A 660 14.39 9.63 6.36
C LEU A 660 13.50 10.77 5.86
N TYR A 661 14.10 11.81 5.27
CA TYR A 661 13.35 12.89 4.62
C TYR A 661 14.05 13.34 3.34
N HIS A 662 13.40 13.17 2.18
CA HIS A 662 13.92 13.53 0.86
C HIS A 662 15.33 12.98 0.60
N GLY A 663 15.58 11.76 1.07
CA GLY A 663 16.86 11.05 0.98
C GLY A 663 17.89 11.37 2.06
N HIS A 664 17.61 12.31 2.96
CA HIS A 664 18.50 12.70 4.06
C HIS A 664 18.16 12.03 5.40
N ASP A 665 19.15 12.00 6.29
CA ASP A 665 18.95 11.65 7.70
C ASP A 665 18.70 12.92 8.53
N ILE A 666 17.49 13.03 9.08
CA ILE A 666 17.08 14.17 9.89
C ILE A 666 17.11 13.80 11.37
N ALA A 667 17.55 14.77 12.19
CA ALA A 667 17.31 14.76 13.63
C ALA A 667 16.68 16.08 14.09
N VAL A 668 15.74 15.97 15.03
CA VAL A 668 15.11 17.11 15.71
C VAL A 668 15.22 16.89 17.21
N GLN A 669 15.79 17.87 17.90
CA GLN A 669 16.03 17.82 19.33
C GLN A 669 15.47 19.05 20.02
N TRP A 670 14.80 18.84 21.15
CA TRP A 670 14.45 19.87 22.12
C TRP A 670 15.03 19.48 23.48
N ASP A 671 15.67 20.43 24.15
CA ASP A 671 16.03 20.31 25.57
C ASP A 671 15.95 21.67 26.23
N ALA A 672 15.00 21.84 27.15
CA ALA A 672 14.76 23.13 27.80
C ALA A 672 15.98 23.67 28.57
N THR A 673 16.90 22.80 29.00
CA THR A 673 18.01 23.14 29.89
C THR A 673 19.39 22.83 29.31
N GLY A 674 19.47 21.95 28.32
CA GLY A 674 20.70 21.37 27.80
C GLY A 674 21.29 20.23 28.65
N ASN A 675 20.60 19.77 29.69
CA ASN A 675 21.11 18.74 30.59
C ASN A 675 21.05 17.32 30.00
N GLN A 676 20.11 17.05 29.08
CA GLN A 676 19.94 15.74 28.47
C GLN A 676 20.93 15.54 27.31
N TYR A 677 21.09 16.55 26.45
CA TYR A 677 21.87 16.43 25.20
C TYR A 677 23.02 17.44 25.07
N SER A 678 23.42 18.08 26.16
CA SER A 678 24.47 19.13 26.20
C SER A 678 24.16 20.42 25.44
N THR A 679 23.02 20.51 24.75
CA THR A 679 22.59 21.69 23.97
C THR A 679 21.17 22.06 24.36
N ALA A 680 20.98 23.28 24.89
CA ALA A 680 19.67 23.82 25.21
C ALA A 680 18.96 24.39 23.98
N GLY A 681 17.63 24.32 23.95
CA GLY A 681 16.79 24.82 22.88
C GLY A 681 16.41 23.75 21.86
N LEU A 682 15.75 24.20 20.78
CA LEU A 682 15.41 23.39 19.61
C LEU A 682 16.61 23.37 18.64
N THR A 683 16.98 22.18 18.17
CA THR A 683 18.06 21.93 17.22
C THR A 683 17.57 21.02 16.11
N VAL A 684 17.87 21.37 14.87
CA VAL A 684 17.57 20.56 13.68
C VAL A 684 18.88 20.19 12.98
N GLU A 685 19.04 18.93 12.65
CA GLU A 685 20.21 18.37 11.96
C GLU A 685 19.81 17.71 10.65
N VAL A 686 20.66 17.86 9.63
CA VAL A 686 20.61 17.15 8.35
C VAL A 686 21.95 16.45 8.16
N ASP A 687 21.92 15.14 7.98
CA ASP A 687 23.09 14.27 7.84
C ASP A 687 24.14 14.49 8.96
N GLY A 688 23.66 14.57 10.21
CA GLY A 688 24.49 14.76 11.41
C GLY A 688 25.05 16.18 11.58
N LYS A 689 24.63 17.15 10.75
CA LYS A 689 25.07 18.55 10.85
C LYS A 689 23.92 19.44 11.31
N THR A 690 24.14 20.20 12.37
CA THR A 690 23.19 21.24 12.81
C THR A 690 22.99 22.29 11.71
N VAL A 691 21.74 22.43 11.25
CA VAL A 691 21.34 23.37 10.19
C VAL A 691 20.47 24.51 10.70
N ALA A 692 19.76 24.32 11.82
CA ALA A 692 18.95 25.36 12.45
C ALA A 692 18.86 25.16 13.97
N THR A 693 18.71 26.28 14.70
CA THR A 693 18.54 26.27 16.16
C THR A 693 17.60 27.37 16.62
N ALA A 694 16.93 27.17 17.74
CA ALA A 694 16.13 28.19 18.44
C ALA A 694 16.22 28.02 19.96
N SER A 695 16.13 29.10 20.73
CA SER A 695 16.10 29.03 22.20
C SER A 695 14.77 28.51 22.77
N GLU A 696 13.72 28.49 21.96
CA GLU A 696 12.36 28.10 22.32
C GLU A 696 11.79 27.21 21.20
N LEU A 697 10.75 26.42 21.51
CA LEU A 697 10.00 25.68 20.51
C LEU A 697 9.27 26.67 19.58
N LYS A 698 9.64 26.64 18.29
CA LYS A 698 9.04 27.45 17.24
C LYS A 698 9.31 26.84 15.87
N ARG A 699 8.56 27.27 14.85
CA ARG A 699 8.81 26.86 13.47
C ARG A 699 10.22 27.22 13.00
N LEU A 700 10.91 26.24 12.41
CA LEU A 700 12.19 26.37 11.73
C LEU A 700 12.06 25.80 10.31
N THR A 701 12.55 26.53 9.32
CA THR A 701 12.57 26.08 7.92
C THR A 701 13.99 26.07 7.39
N VAL A 702 14.34 24.99 6.69
CA VAL A 702 15.67 24.78 6.11
C VAL A 702 15.49 24.32 4.67
N ASN A 703 16.13 25.01 3.73
CA ASN A 703 16.21 24.51 2.36
C ASN A 703 17.14 23.30 2.33
N ILE A 704 16.68 22.22 1.72
CA ILE A 704 17.47 21.00 1.51
C ILE A 704 17.64 20.76 0.01
N THR A 705 18.47 19.79 -0.36
CA THR A 705 18.59 19.36 -1.75
C THR A 705 18.24 17.90 -1.80
N ARG A 706 17.17 17.54 -2.51
CA ARG A 706 16.69 16.16 -2.56
C ARG A 706 17.79 15.19 -2.98
N GLN A 707 17.89 14.09 -2.25
CA GLN A 707 18.75 12.95 -2.57
C GLN A 707 17.89 11.73 -2.87
N ALA A 708 18.47 10.75 -3.57
CA ALA A 708 17.85 9.45 -3.66
C ALA A 708 17.85 8.82 -2.26
N PRO A 709 16.70 8.37 -1.75
CA PRO A 709 16.67 7.61 -0.51
C PRO A 709 17.41 6.27 -0.67
N PRO A 710 17.74 5.60 0.45
CA PRO A 710 18.36 4.27 0.41
C PRO A 710 17.61 3.31 -0.52
N SER A 711 18.37 2.46 -1.22
CA SER A 711 17.80 1.42 -2.06
C SER A 711 16.97 0.44 -1.25
N ILE A 712 15.90 -0.06 -1.87
CA ILE A 712 15.01 -1.06 -1.26
C ILE A 712 15.51 -2.45 -1.64
N ASP A 713 15.88 -3.25 -0.64
CA ASP A 713 16.12 -4.68 -0.84
C ASP A 713 14.78 -5.43 -0.90
N ARG A 714 14.54 -6.13 -2.00
CA ARG A 714 13.28 -6.83 -2.28
C ARG A 714 13.47 -8.34 -2.51
N PRO A 715 14.04 -9.08 -1.54
CA PRO A 715 14.08 -10.53 -1.65
C PRO A 715 12.65 -11.09 -1.61
N THR A 716 12.31 -11.95 -2.57
CA THR A 716 11.00 -12.59 -2.62
C THR A 716 11.03 -13.88 -1.80
N ALA A 717 10.17 -13.98 -0.79
CA ALA A 717 10.00 -15.22 -0.04
C ALA A 717 9.28 -16.26 -0.92
N LEU A 718 9.99 -17.31 -1.29
CA LEU A 718 9.53 -18.37 -2.21
C LEU A 718 8.64 -19.42 -1.52
N SER A 719 8.63 -19.43 -0.19
CA SER A 719 7.88 -20.39 0.62
C SER A 719 6.49 -19.92 1.02
N ILE A 720 6.11 -18.68 0.73
CA ILE A 720 4.83 -18.10 1.19
C ILE A 720 3.64 -18.85 0.58
N GLN A 721 2.80 -19.42 1.43
CA GLN A 721 1.52 -20.00 1.07
C GLN A 721 0.41 -19.08 1.59
N LEU A 722 -0.30 -18.38 0.68
CA LEU A 722 -1.30 -17.39 1.10
C LEU A 722 -2.55 -18.02 1.75
N GLN A 723 -2.95 -19.22 1.31
CA GLN A 723 -4.07 -19.97 1.86
C GLN A 723 -3.68 -21.42 2.10
N SER A 724 -4.11 -22.00 3.22
CA SER A 724 -3.88 -23.42 3.54
C SER A 724 -4.38 -24.38 2.44
N ALA A 725 -5.43 -23.99 1.71
CA ALA A 725 -6.00 -24.75 0.60
C ALA A 725 -5.24 -24.60 -0.74
N SER A 726 -4.27 -23.69 -0.85
CA SER A 726 -3.46 -23.52 -2.07
C SER A 726 -2.56 -24.74 -2.30
N GLU A 727 -2.41 -25.16 -3.55
CA GLU A 727 -1.64 -26.36 -3.89
C GLU A 727 -0.14 -26.18 -3.63
N TRP A 728 0.43 -25.01 -3.96
CA TRP A 728 1.87 -24.72 -3.86
C TRP A 728 2.14 -23.24 -3.55
N PRO A 729 3.26 -22.90 -2.87
CA PRO A 729 4.07 -23.81 -2.08
C PRO A 729 3.26 -24.41 -0.91
N GLN A 730 3.67 -25.56 -0.39
CA GLN A 730 2.94 -26.28 0.67
C GLN A 730 3.87 -26.71 1.81
N GLY A 731 3.47 -26.37 3.03
CA GLY A 731 4.12 -26.79 4.28
C GLY A 731 3.70 -28.20 4.70
N SER A 732 4.63 -28.98 5.27
CA SER A 732 4.31 -30.22 5.99
C SER A 732 5.38 -30.57 7.02
N VAL A 733 5.04 -31.46 7.95
CA VAL A 733 5.91 -31.79 9.11
C VAL A 733 6.07 -33.29 9.31
N SER A 734 7.12 -33.67 10.03
CA SER A 734 7.42 -35.07 10.35
C SER A 734 6.49 -35.69 11.41
N VAL A 735 5.65 -34.87 12.04
CA VAL A 735 4.77 -35.25 13.14
C VAL A 735 3.42 -35.70 12.58
N SER A 736 3.00 -36.91 12.96
CA SER A 736 1.70 -37.46 12.56
C SER A 736 0.55 -36.63 13.14
N ASP A 737 -0.54 -36.51 12.38
CA ASP A 737 -1.78 -35.84 12.79
C ASP A 737 -1.59 -34.37 13.22
N ALA A 738 -0.58 -33.70 12.67
CA ALA A 738 -0.37 -32.27 12.88
C ALA A 738 -1.54 -31.44 12.32
N ASP A 739 -1.91 -30.40 13.05
CA ASP A 739 -2.95 -29.45 12.65
C ASP A 739 -2.53 -28.68 11.39
N THR A 740 -3.33 -28.77 10.33
CA THR A 740 -2.98 -28.25 9.00
C THR A 740 -2.91 -26.73 8.97
N GLU A 741 -3.76 -26.05 9.72
CA GLU A 741 -3.77 -24.58 9.81
C GLU A 741 -2.52 -24.09 10.56
N SER A 742 -2.15 -24.75 11.65
CA SER A 742 -0.91 -24.43 12.39
C SER A 742 0.35 -24.66 11.54
N VAL A 743 0.36 -25.71 10.72
CA VAL A 743 1.46 -25.97 9.76
C VAL A 743 1.50 -24.87 8.70
N HIS A 744 0.36 -24.48 8.14
CA HIS A 744 0.26 -23.38 7.17
C HIS A 744 0.72 -22.04 7.76
N ALA A 745 0.35 -21.74 9.00
CA ALA A 745 0.73 -20.52 9.71
C ALA A 745 2.25 -20.32 9.87
N ALA A 746 3.07 -21.35 9.66
CA ALA A 746 4.53 -21.24 9.67
C ALA A 746 5.15 -20.82 8.32
N ILE A 747 4.32 -20.57 7.29
CA ILE A 747 4.72 -20.05 5.98
C ILE A 747 3.66 -19.11 5.39
N ASP A 748 2.86 -18.44 6.23
CA ASP A 748 1.71 -17.62 5.79
C ASP A 748 2.06 -16.14 5.57
N GLY A 749 3.33 -15.79 5.81
CA GLY A 749 3.88 -14.45 5.64
C GLY A 749 3.85 -13.59 6.88
N ARG A 750 3.46 -14.12 8.05
CA ARG A 750 3.24 -13.34 9.28
C ARG A 750 4.28 -13.64 10.36
N VAL A 751 4.72 -12.60 11.07
CA VAL A 751 5.72 -12.73 12.14
C VAL A 751 5.41 -11.85 13.33
N TRP A 752 5.15 -12.46 14.49
CA TRP A 752 5.12 -11.80 15.79
C TRP A 752 5.50 -12.75 16.93
N PHE A 753 5.75 -12.18 18.11
CA PHE A 753 6.17 -12.91 19.31
C PHE A 753 5.32 -12.58 20.56
N PHE A 754 4.09 -12.10 20.37
CA PHE A 754 3.14 -11.84 21.46
C PHE A 754 2.69 -13.16 22.11
N PRO A 755 2.92 -13.38 23.42
CA PRO A 755 2.58 -14.65 24.08
C PRO A 755 1.08 -14.96 24.15
N GLU A 756 0.22 -13.95 24.04
CA GLU A 756 -1.24 -14.06 24.07
C GLU A 756 -1.89 -14.46 22.74
N ILE A 757 -1.20 -14.20 21.62
CA ILE A 757 -1.67 -14.52 20.27
C ILE A 757 -0.63 -15.41 19.63
N ALA A 758 -0.91 -16.70 19.53
CA ALA A 758 0.00 -17.65 18.91
C ALA A 758 -0.01 -17.50 17.37
N ASN A 759 1.16 -17.61 16.74
CA ASN A 759 1.31 -17.91 15.31
C ASN A 759 2.23 -19.12 15.10
N GLY A 760 2.01 -19.84 14.01
CA GLY A 760 2.89 -20.91 13.55
C GLY A 760 2.64 -22.28 14.17
N TRP A 761 3.63 -23.17 14.02
CA TRP A 761 3.50 -24.59 14.33
C TRP A 761 4.33 -25.00 15.55
N ASP A 762 3.71 -25.81 16.43
CA ASP A 762 4.33 -26.33 17.64
C ASP A 762 4.79 -27.80 17.48
N THR A 763 6.02 -28.10 17.91
CA THR A 763 6.48 -29.48 18.05
C THR A 763 5.90 -30.16 19.30
N PRO A 764 5.92 -31.50 19.36
CA PRO A 764 5.95 -32.23 20.62
C PRO A 764 7.13 -31.77 21.50
N ALA A 765 7.05 -32.07 22.80
CA ALA A 765 8.20 -31.83 23.69
C ALA A 765 9.38 -32.71 23.26
N GLY A 766 10.59 -32.13 23.26
CA GLY A 766 11.80 -32.81 22.80
C GLY A 766 12.14 -34.04 23.63
N ASP A 767 12.54 -35.10 22.93
CA ASP A 767 13.02 -36.38 23.49
C ASP A 767 14.41 -36.77 22.93
N GLY A 768 15.09 -35.81 22.29
CA GLY A 768 16.37 -36.01 21.60
C GLY A 768 16.26 -36.47 20.15
N SER A 769 15.04 -36.64 19.60
CA SER A 769 14.83 -36.94 18.19
C SER A 769 14.82 -35.69 17.30
N GLU A 770 15.24 -35.86 16.04
CA GLU A 770 15.15 -34.81 15.02
C GLU A 770 13.74 -34.76 14.44
N ILE A 771 13.24 -33.55 14.25
CA ILE A 771 11.95 -33.23 13.63
C ILE A 771 12.21 -32.35 12.42
N TRP A 772 11.38 -32.46 11.38
CA TRP A 772 11.45 -31.56 10.24
C TRP A 772 10.15 -30.82 9.95
N TYR A 773 10.31 -29.60 9.45
CA TYR A 773 9.31 -28.84 8.70
C TYR A 773 9.82 -28.71 7.27
N GLN A 774 9.00 -29.04 6.27
CA GLN A 774 9.36 -28.99 4.86
C GLN A 774 8.43 -28.09 4.07
N VAL A 775 8.98 -27.47 3.04
CA VAL A 775 8.24 -26.72 2.02
C VAL A 775 8.42 -27.45 0.69
N ASP A 776 7.30 -27.82 0.07
CA ASP A 776 7.26 -28.28 -1.31
C ASP A 776 6.82 -27.13 -2.20
N PHE A 777 7.68 -26.75 -3.15
CA PHE A 777 7.42 -25.66 -4.08
C PHE A 777 6.56 -26.09 -5.28
N GLY A 778 6.31 -27.40 -5.47
CA GLY A 778 5.58 -27.95 -6.62
C GLY A 778 6.35 -27.92 -7.94
N ALA A 779 7.46 -27.19 -8.00
CA ALA A 779 8.34 -27.03 -9.16
C ALA A 779 9.80 -26.87 -8.71
N ALA A 780 10.74 -26.99 -9.65
CA ALA A 780 12.14 -26.79 -9.37
C ALA A 780 12.40 -25.31 -9.02
N THR A 781 12.85 -25.07 -7.79
CA THR A 781 13.07 -23.74 -7.22
C THR A 781 14.52 -23.62 -6.76
N THR A 782 15.15 -22.49 -7.09
CA THR A 782 16.51 -22.16 -6.68
C THR A 782 16.47 -21.43 -5.35
N THR A 783 17.32 -21.85 -4.41
CA THR A 783 17.35 -21.31 -3.04
C THR A 783 18.79 -21.20 -2.54
N SER A 784 19.09 -20.18 -1.75
CA SER A 784 20.41 -19.99 -1.11
C SER A 784 20.35 -19.45 0.32
N SER A 785 19.19 -19.00 0.81
CA SER A 785 19.07 -18.48 2.18
C SER A 785 17.66 -18.62 2.74
N ALA A 786 17.53 -18.40 4.05
CA ALA A 786 16.24 -18.36 4.73
C ALA A 786 16.22 -17.36 5.88
N GLU A 787 15.00 -16.98 6.27
CA GLU A 787 14.68 -16.36 7.55
C GLU A 787 13.83 -17.34 8.36
N ILE A 788 14.24 -17.63 9.59
CA ILE A 788 13.54 -18.56 10.49
C ILE A 788 13.20 -17.84 11.79
N ALA A 789 11.91 -17.77 12.10
CA ALA A 789 11.41 -17.17 13.34
C ALA A 789 11.03 -18.26 14.34
N PHE A 790 11.66 -18.25 15.51
CA PHE A 790 11.34 -19.15 16.62
C PHE A 790 10.78 -18.37 17.81
N PHE A 791 9.65 -18.82 18.34
CA PHE A 791 9.10 -18.27 19.58
C PHE A 791 9.68 -19.01 20.79
N ALA A 792 10.04 -18.25 21.81
CA ALA A 792 10.54 -18.75 23.08
C ALA A 792 9.84 -18.08 24.25
N ASN A 793 9.35 -18.88 25.19
CA ASN A 793 8.76 -18.43 26.43
C ASN A 793 8.87 -19.55 27.47
N SER A 794 9.76 -19.37 28.44
CA SER A 794 10.05 -20.39 29.46
C SER A 794 8.85 -20.72 30.34
N THR A 795 7.92 -19.77 30.56
CA THR A 795 6.71 -19.98 31.36
C THR A 795 5.69 -20.86 30.62
N LEU A 796 5.69 -20.80 29.29
CA LEU A 796 4.82 -21.59 28.42
C LEU A 796 5.49 -22.90 27.94
N GLY A 797 6.76 -23.13 28.28
CA GLY A 797 7.52 -24.33 27.90
C GLY A 797 8.01 -24.34 26.44
N TYR A 798 8.25 -23.16 25.88
CA TYR A 798 8.79 -22.96 24.53
C TYR A 798 10.23 -22.44 24.58
N ASP A 799 11.09 -23.02 23.75
CA ASP A 799 12.47 -22.57 23.54
C ASP A 799 12.85 -22.76 22.06
N VAL A 800 13.98 -22.16 21.67
CA VAL A 800 14.60 -22.44 20.36
C VAL A 800 15.15 -23.88 20.32
N PRO A 801 15.34 -24.48 19.13
CA PRO A 801 15.94 -25.81 19.04
C PRO A 801 17.40 -25.83 19.54
N ASP A 802 17.90 -26.99 19.97
CA ASP A 802 19.30 -27.20 20.34
C ASP A 802 20.23 -27.11 19.11
N SER A 803 19.74 -27.54 17.95
CA SER A 803 20.43 -27.43 16.67
C SER A 803 19.43 -27.47 15.52
N TYR A 804 19.83 -26.91 14.38
CA TYR A 804 19.08 -27.01 13.12
C TYR A 804 20.03 -27.08 11.93
N ARG A 805 19.51 -27.55 10.80
CA ARG A 805 20.14 -27.43 9.47
C ARG A 805 19.07 -27.44 8.38
N VAL A 806 19.48 -27.08 7.17
CA VAL A 806 18.62 -27.09 5.99
C VAL A 806 19.03 -28.23 5.05
N GLN A 807 18.05 -28.94 4.52
CA GLN A 807 18.26 -30.00 3.52
C GLN A 807 17.44 -29.73 2.27
N ALA A 808 17.99 -30.11 1.11
CA ALA A 808 17.30 -30.04 -0.18
C ALA A 808 17.09 -31.45 -0.76
N ASN A 809 15.99 -31.64 -1.49
CA ASN A 809 15.73 -32.90 -2.19
C ASN A 809 16.09 -32.79 -3.67
N THR A 810 17.27 -33.28 -4.05
CA THR A 810 17.77 -33.33 -5.44
C THR A 810 17.72 -34.75 -6.03
N GLY A 811 16.77 -35.57 -5.55
CA GLY A 811 16.63 -37.00 -5.84
C GLY A 811 16.78 -37.88 -4.58
N SER A 812 17.42 -37.33 -3.55
CA SER A 812 17.41 -37.78 -2.17
C SER A 812 17.64 -36.59 -1.25
N TRP A 813 17.16 -36.66 -0.01
CA TRP A 813 17.44 -35.64 1.00
C TRP A 813 18.93 -35.60 1.35
N ALA A 814 19.55 -34.42 1.23
CA ALA A 814 20.92 -34.15 1.65
C ALA A 814 21.03 -32.73 2.24
N ASP A 815 21.99 -32.54 3.13
CA ASP A 815 22.32 -31.20 3.66
C ASP A 815 22.75 -30.28 2.53
N VAL A 816 22.34 -29.01 2.60
CA VAL A 816 22.80 -27.98 1.65
C VAL A 816 24.31 -27.76 1.78
N SER A 817 24.97 -27.44 0.67
CA SER A 817 26.43 -27.30 0.63
C SER A 817 26.87 -25.96 1.22
N ASN A 818 28.01 -25.96 1.94
CA ASN A 818 28.62 -24.77 2.55
C ASN A 818 27.65 -23.92 3.40
N GLY A 819 26.73 -24.57 4.11
CA GLY A 819 25.78 -23.90 4.97
C GLY A 819 26.43 -23.11 6.11
N ASN A 820 26.07 -21.84 6.22
CA ASN A 820 26.36 -20.98 7.37
C ASN A 820 25.12 -20.97 8.29
N PHE A 821 25.17 -21.79 9.34
CA PHE A 821 24.11 -21.92 10.34
C PHE A 821 24.56 -21.27 11.65
N THR A 822 24.06 -20.06 11.93
CA THR A 822 24.26 -19.37 13.21
C THR A 822 23.42 -20.01 14.31
N ASP A 823 23.65 -19.65 15.57
CA ASP A 823 22.78 -20.12 16.66
C ASP A 823 21.33 -19.65 16.45
N PRO A 824 20.31 -20.47 16.77
CA PRO A 824 18.91 -20.06 16.76
C PRO A 824 18.63 -18.84 17.63
N VAL A 825 17.89 -17.88 17.08
CA VAL A 825 17.54 -16.63 17.77
C VAL A 825 16.15 -16.75 18.38
N ALA A 826 16.06 -16.66 19.71
CA ALA A 826 14.80 -16.68 20.46
C ALA A 826 14.05 -15.37 20.32
N ASN A 827 12.79 -15.38 19.85
CA ASN A 827 11.97 -14.18 19.61
C ASN A 827 12.70 -13.16 18.72
N GLY A 828 13.23 -13.64 17.61
CA GLY A 828 13.94 -12.87 16.59
C GLY A 828 14.10 -13.70 15.32
N ILE A 829 14.92 -13.22 14.38
CA ILE A 829 15.13 -13.87 13.09
C ILE A 829 16.50 -14.57 13.04
N THR A 830 16.50 -15.85 12.72
CA THR A 830 17.70 -16.64 12.40
C THR A 830 17.90 -16.63 10.89
N THR A 831 19.09 -16.28 10.40
CA THR A 831 19.36 -16.03 8.97
C THR A 831 20.41 -16.98 8.37
N PRO A 832 20.11 -18.28 8.21
CA PRO A 832 21.03 -19.20 7.55
C PRO A 832 21.19 -18.90 6.05
N SER A 833 22.36 -19.26 5.52
CA SER A 833 22.67 -19.19 4.08
C SER A 833 23.47 -20.42 3.64
N TRP A 834 23.45 -20.73 2.35
CA TRP A 834 24.13 -21.90 1.76
C TRP A 834 24.45 -21.66 0.27
N ASP A 835 25.26 -22.53 -0.32
CA ASP A 835 25.50 -22.51 -1.76
C ASP A 835 24.20 -22.78 -2.53
N THR A 836 23.91 -21.96 -3.53
CA THR A 836 22.72 -22.07 -4.37
C THR A 836 22.40 -23.51 -4.78
N THR A 837 21.19 -23.96 -4.47
CA THR A 837 20.69 -25.29 -4.82
C THR A 837 19.32 -25.21 -5.47
N THR A 838 19.09 -26.03 -6.48
CA THR A 838 17.79 -26.15 -7.16
C THR A 838 17.12 -27.46 -6.76
N SER A 839 15.92 -27.38 -6.18
CA SER A 839 15.13 -28.52 -5.74
C SER A 839 13.64 -28.21 -5.74
N ASN A 840 12.80 -29.24 -5.77
CA ASN A 840 11.36 -29.04 -5.58
C ASN A 840 10.97 -28.90 -4.12
N GLN A 841 11.80 -29.41 -3.20
CA GLN A 841 11.49 -29.48 -1.79
C GLN A 841 12.72 -29.11 -0.96
N ILE A 842 12.49 -28.33 0.07
CA ILE A 842 13.48 -27.98 1.08
C ILE A 842 12.90 -28.29 2.46
N ARG A 843 13.73 -28.66 3.43
CA ARG A 843 13.29 -28.85 4.81
C ARG A 843 14.25 -28.28 5.83
N LEU A 844 13.68 -27.68 6.86
CA LEU A 844 14.32 -27.33 8.10
C LEU A 844 14.28 -28.57 9.01
N LEU A 845 15.44 -29.11 9.36
CA LEU A 845 15.59 -30.26 10.24
C LEU A 845 16.23 -29.79 11.55
N PHE A 846 15.57 -30.04 12.69
CA PHE A 846 15.95 -29.46 13.97
C PHE A 846 15.61 -30.38 15.15
N THR A 847 16.29 -30.15 16.28
CA THR A 847 16.11 -30.96 17.50
C THR A 847 15.57 -30.06 18.63
N PRO A 848 14.31 -30.23 19.06
CA PRO A 848 13.81 -29.57 20.27
C PRO A 848 14.59 -30.03 21.50
N LYS A 849 14.84 -29.11 22.44
CA LYS A 849 15.53 -29.44 23.69
C LYS A 849 14.70 -30.42 24.53
N GLU A 850 15.37 -31.27 25.31
CA GLU A 850 14.68 -32.26 26.15
C GLU A 850 13.62 -31.60 27.05
N GLY A 851 12.36 -32.04 26.91
CA GLY A 851 11.22 -31.53 27.66
C GLY A 851 10.68 -30.16 27.24
N GLN A 852 11.27 -29.49 26.24
CA GLN A 852 10.79 -28.21 25.69
C GLN A 852 10.13 -28.41 24.33
N LYS A 853 9.18 -27.54 23.99
CA LYS A 853 8.63 -27.45 22.63
C LYS A 853 9.37 -26.38 21.84
N VAL A 854 9.40 -26.53 20.52
CA VAL A 854 9.77 -25.47 19.59
C VAL A 854 8.50 -24.99 18.89
N ARG A 855 8.31 -23.67 18.85
CA ARG A 855 7.31 -23.04 17.98
C ARG A 855 8.02 -22.40 16.80
N LEU A 856 7.79 -22.93 15.60
CA LEU A 856 8.22 -22.33 14.35
C LEU A 856 7.15 -21.32 13.94
N VAL A 857 7.47 -20.03 14.11
CA VAL A 857 6.55 -18.93 13.79
C VAL A 857 6.47 -18.72 12.29
N GLU A 858 7.61 -18.74 11.60
CA GLU A 858 7.67 -18.50 10.16
C GLU A 858 8.97 -19.10 9.58
N PHE A 859 8.89 -19.66 8.38
CA PHE A 859 10.02 -20.16 7.59
C PHE A 859 10.00 -19.60 6.16
N LYS A 860 10.74 -18.50 5.95
CA LYS A 860 10.90 -17.87 4.63
C LYS A 860 12.15 -18.40 3.93
N VAL A 861 12.03 -18.76 2.67
CA VAL A 861 13.15 -19.26 1.84
C VAL A 861 13.35 -18.33 0.64
N PHE A 862 14.60 -18.01 0.33
CA PHE A 862 14.97 -17.03 -0.71
C PHE A 862 15.98 -17.62 -1.70
N GLU A 863 16.03 -17.06 -2.91
CA GLU A 863 17.00 -17.43 -3.97
C GLU A 863 18.45 -17.10 -3.61
#